data_AF-A0A154VBK2-F1
#
_entry.id   AF-A0A154VBK2-F1
#
_cell.length_a   1.000
_cell.length_b   1.000
_cell.length_c   1.000
_cell.angle_alpha   90.00
_cell.angle_beta   90.00
_cell.angle_gamma   90.00
#
_symmetry.space_group_name_H-M   'P 1'
#
loop_
_entity.id
_entity.type
_entity.pdbx_description
1 polymer ?
#
loop_
_entity_poly.entity_id
_entity_poly.type
_entity_poly.pdbx_seq_one_letter_code
_entity_poly.pdbx_strand_id
1 'polypeptide(L)'
;MKSKLLALLLLLSCLDLSASAQDISNDTNTNAPISTAAPEDTADIDAMVEKVNIITRANSTTELPENDPIPLDLGLVEVPGVSTDLTKGVTAKAYARYVSVDGMKIGQLVLSSVEKGDRVEALNSDNFVAQFDLNQPALDPSSPISVEGNKEELTAALERLAADEETSEQVKEEEVADSGVGATGGDPGSNASSNPDASGYSTPASLDVGDAPKISSNITTEGCEIRVDLDQLQAIQQTRVVTTTDGTPEYGECADGAERFKIDMSFAVCPYDENIETMKATAQFMYYYTDGGGNREEIGDCQPDSEKVYDIVEDRNACRVYLDYINLQAIPQGKLVYTNHNGKVVPVADCAASIEIDPVPMIETTEGCDIRDDFIAGMSFGRSKYIYNLEGQDWDTSCQDNDEEYSHTTIYKTANGDQVCEPIINRESGKVTLQSRVMINVNGFELYRSPCTPDTSAKDIQSTTAGCEDPSKWTHNLSTSQSIGQERFYYLLDGKQEPVTECQDNGVIYSHQQELTGWQPHDVQLFAYRLVTVYIEGVPTVTGRYNVLTSQVLPGDPQIPYTYVGVGPATNGETFYEGCTRFDERDEVETYKRPDGSSHKVIVGDALPLNLGNKCIANFDWATPTNSSWTAPQNHTGGPCGNGSGTTTVKVGGSDGYYENRTVYNSNHCNYTSSVGTRTTVREDGELIGEPQSNTCTTLAAQSSVHQKQSGWEYWTQYEPNKYNYPTHSDSVKSGCMGNWGWW
;
A
#
# COMPACT_ATOMS: atom_id res chain seq x y z
N MET A 1 20.27 -66.13 -15.14
CA MET A 1 21.63 -66.04 -15.72
C MET A 1 22.38 -64.91 -15.01
N LYS A 2 23.55 -65.23 -14.43
CA LYS A 2 24.73 -64.38 -14.07
C LYS A 2 24.46 -62.95 -13.53
N SER A 3 24.65 -62.65 -12.23
CA SER A 3 25.90 -62.52 -11.45
C SER A 3 26.56 -61.12 -11.49
N LYS A 4 26.98 -60.66 -10.30
CA LYS A 4 27.91 -59.56 -9.89
C LYS A 4 27.17 -58.41 -9.19
N LEU A 5 27.28 -58.14 -7.87
CA LEU A 5 28.37 -58.21 -6.88
C LEU A 5 29.51 -57.22 -7.18
N LEU A 6 29.49 -56.08 -6.48
CA LEU A 6 30.69 -55.40 -6.02
C LEU A 6 30.39 -54.63 -4.72
N ALA A 7 31.17 -54.95 -3.69
CA ALA A 7 31.27 -54.25 -2.43
C ALA A 7 32.49 -53.32 -2.49
N LEU A 8 32.45 -52.21 -1.74
CA LEU A 8 33.67 -51.66 -1.13
C LEU A 8 33.32 -50.94 0.19
N LEU A 9 34.08 -51.32 1.22
CA LEU A 9 34.02 -50.95 2.62
C LEU A 9 35.29 -50.14 2.97
N LEU A 10 35.25 -49.39 4.09
CA LEU A 10 36.37 -48.93 4.95
C LEU A 10 37.23 -47.75 4.44
N LEU A 11 37.65 -46.74 5.21
CA LEU A 11 37.87 -46.47 6.66
C LEU A 11 37.58 -44.97 6.96
N LEU A 12 37.05 -44.53 8.11
CA LEU A 12 37.56 -44.51 9.51
C LEU A 12 38.73 -43.53 9.77
N SER A 13 38.45 -42.43 10.51
CA SER A 13 39.24 -41.78 11.60
C SER A 13 38.81 -40.31 11.74
N CYS A 14 38.06 -39.94 12.79
CA CYS A 14 38.52 -39.48 14.11
C CYS A 14 39.20 -38.09 14.10
N LEU A 15 38.52 -37.08 14.66
CA LEU A 15 39.09 -36.20 15.69
C LEU A 15 38.00 -35.39 16.40
N ASP A 16 38.11 -35.45 17.72
CA ASP A 16 37.25 -34.97 18.78
C ASP A 16 37.32 -33.47 19.07
N LEU A 17 36.24 -32.98 19.72
CA LEU A 17 36.14 -31.99 20.81
C LEU A 17 36.82 -30.61 20.64
N SER A 18 36.15 -29.49 20.96
CA SER A 18 35.61 -29.23 22.30
C SER A 18 34.77 -27.95 22.35
N ALA A 19 33.79 -27.99 23.25
CA ALA A 19 32.94 -26.90 23.70
C ALA A 19 33.69 -25.88 24.56
N SER A 20 33.13 -24.68 24.68
CA SER A 20 33.12 -23.92 25.94
C SER A 20 31.89 -23.01 25.99
N ALA A 21 31.11 -23.20 27.06
CA ALA A 21 30.06 -22.33 27.54
C ALA A 21 30.61 -21.48 28.70
N GLN A 22 29.88 -20.38 29.01
CA GLN A 22 29.75 -19.64 30.29
C GLN A 22 29.75 -18.11 30.03
N ASP A 23 29.01 -17.24 30.72
CA ASP A 23 27.82 -17.28 31.57
C ASP A 23 27.52 -15.82 32.03
N ILE A 24 26.30 -15.56 32.53
CA ILE A 24 25.94 -14.56 33.60
C ILE A 24 25.69 -13.05 33.28
N SER A 25 24.38 -12.71 33.36
CA SER A 25 23.63 -11.59 34.00
C SER A 25 24.10 -10.11 34.04
N ASN A 26 23.17 -9.17 33.77
CA ASN A 26 22.58 -8.28 34.79
C ASN A 26 21.41 -7.41 34.25
N ASP A 27 20.38 -7.23 35.08
CA ASP A 27 19.29 -6.24 34.97
C ASP A 27 19.81 -4.78 35.09
N THR A 28 19.11 -3.80 34.50
CA THR A 28 18.48 -2.65 35.21
C THR A 28 17.79 -1.68 34.22
N ASN A 29 16.59 -1.28 34.62
CA ASN A 29 15.63 -0.34 34.02
C ASN A 29 16.02 1.14 34.27
N THR A 30 15.86 2.09 33.32
CA THR A 30 15.57 3.52 33.60
C THR A 30 15.21 4.36 32.35
N ASN A 31 14.36 5.37 32.60
CA ASN A 31 13.60 6.24 31.69
C ASN A 31 14.40 7.18 30.75
N ALA A 32 13.91 7.31 29.50
CA ALA A 32 13.65 8.47 28.60
C ALA A 32 14.39 9.84 28.74
N PRO A 33 14.26 10.77 27.77
CA PRO A 33 14.55 10.73 26.32
C PRO A 33 15.50 11.89 25.90
N ILE A 34 16.25 11.79 24.79
CA ILE A 34 16.92 12.94 24.16
C ILE A 34 16.69 12.91 22.64
N SER A 35 16.25 14.07 22.14
CA SER A 35 15.98 14.41 20.75
C SER A 35 17.21 15.01 20.05
N THR A 36 17.16 14.99 18.72
CA THR A 36 17.90 15.75 17.69
C THR A 36 19.39 15.46 17.44
N ALA A 37 19.68 14.86 16.28
CA ALA A 37 20.25 15.57 15.13
C ALA A 37 20.16 14.71 13.86
N ALA A 38 19.64 15.30 12.78
CA ALA A 38 19.51 14.72 11.45
C ALA A 38 20.86 14.61 10.73
N PRO A 39 21.05 13.62 9.83
CA PRO A 39 21.82 13.80 8.61
C PRO A 39 20.88 14.28 7.50
N GLU A 40 21.29 15.31 6.78
CA GLU A 40 20.68 15.76 5.53
C GLU A 40 20.72 14.63 4.51
N ASP A 41 19.54 14.12 4.16
CA ASP A 41 19.34 13.19 3.07
C ASP A 41 18.85 14.01 1.87
N THR A 42 19.72 14.17 0.88
CA THR A 42 19.30 14.48 -0.48
C THR A 42 18.64 13.22 -1.05
N ALA A 43 17.41 12.97 -0.62
CA ALA A 43 16.58 11.88 -1.11
C ALA A 43 15.87 12.33 -2.40
N ASP A 44 16.33 11.75 -3.51
CA ASP A 44 15.50 11.08 -4.52
C ASP A 44 14.02 11.53 -4.55
N ILE A 45 13.67 12.41 -5.49
CA ILE A 45 12.30 12.90 -5.72
C ILE A 45 11.48 11.88 -6.56
N ASP A 46 11.91 10.62 -6.64
CA ASP A 46 11.27 9.59 -7.47
C ASP A 46 10.78 8.36 -6.68
N ALA A 47 10.61 8.47 -5.36
CA ALA A 47 10.14 7.37 -4.52
C ALA A 47 8.87 7.69 -3.73
N MET A 48 7.83 6.88 -4.00
CA MET A 48 6.52 6.74 -3.34
C MET A 48 5.37 7.58 -3.89
N VAL A 49 4.93 7.28 -5.12
CA VAL A 49 3.57 7.60 -5.56
C VAL A 49 2.57 6.77 -4.75
N GLU A 50 1.76 7.42 -3.90
CA GLU A 50 0.66 6.77 -3.18
C GLU A 50 -0.46 6.43 -4.18
N LYS A 51 -0.51 5.17 -4.63
CA LYS A 51 -1.61 4.66 -5.46
C LYS A 51 -2.84 4.35 -4.60
N VAL A 52 -4.02 4.75 -5.05
CA VAL A 52 -5.30 4.55 -4.37
C VAL A 52 -6.35 3.94 -5.28
N ASN A 53 -7.30 3.22 -4.67
CA ASN A 53 -8.46 2.65 -5.36
C ASN A 53 -9.58 3.70 -5.49
N ILE A 54 -9.73 4.26 -6.68
CA ILE A 54 -10.74 5.25 -7.06
C ILE A 54 -12.00 4.51 -7.51
N ILE A 55 -13.11 4.71 -6.82
CA ILE A 55 -14.38 4.08 -7.18
C ILE A 55 -15.09 4.96 -8.20
N THR A 56 -15.31 4.40 -9.39
CA THR A 56 -15.97 5.04 -10.51
C THR A 56 -17.23 4.28 -10.92
N ARG A 57 -18.05 4.87 -11.78
CA ARG A 57 -19.26 4.25 -12.30
C ARG A 57 -19.57 4.75 -13.70
N ALA A 58 -19.95 3.85 -14.61
CA ALA A 58 -20.42 4.24 -15.93
C ALA A 58 -21.71 5.06 -15.85
N ASN A 59 -21.80 6.15 -16.61
CA ASN A 59 -22.99 7.01 -16.60
C ASN A 59 -24.21 6.36 -17.30
N SER A 60 -23.97 5.40 -18.18
CA SER A 60 -24.98 4.63 -18.91
C SER A 60 -24.48 3.22 -19.21
N THR A 61 -25.39 2.33 -19.61
CA THR A 61 -25.00 1.04 -20.19
C THR A 61 -24.24 1.25 -21.49
N THR A 62 -23.00 0.80 -21.55
CA THR A 62 -22.12 0.96 -22.71
C THR A 62 -21.59 -0.40 -23.14
N GLU A 63 -21.86 -0.79 -24.40
CA GLU A 63 -21.26 -1.99 -24.98
C GLU A 63 -19.76 -1.80 -25.16
N LEU A 64 -18.96 -2.77 -24.72
CA LEU A 64 -17.52 -2.74 -24.90
C LEU A 64 -17.13 -3.63 -26.09
N PRO A 65 -16.29 -3.17 -27.03
CA PRO A 65 -15.77 -4.02 -28.08
C PRO A 65 -14.64 -4.91 -27.56
N GLU A 66 -14.39 -6.00 -28.29
CA GLU A 66 -13.29 -6.91 -28.01
C GLU A 66 -11.99 -6.35 -28.58
N ASN A 67 -10.94 -6.25 -27.76
CA ASN A 67 -9.60 -5.74 -28.09
C ASN A 67 -9.51 -4.27 -28.51
N ASP A 68 -10.58 -3.67 -29.04
CA ASP A 68 -10.62 -2.29 -29.49
C ASP A 68 -11.21 -1.35 -28.41
N PRO A 69 -10.44 -0.37 -27.88
CA PRO A 69 -10.92 0.55 -26.88
C PRO A 69 -11.86 1.63 -27.44
N ILE A 70 -12.90 1.95 -26.68
CA ILE A 70 -13.83 3.05 -26.95
C ILE A 70 -13.82 4.08 -25.83
N PRO A 71 -14.08 5.37 -26.12
CA PRO A 71 -14.21 6.39 -25.11
C PRO A 71 -15.46 6.16 -24.24
N LEU A 72 -15.35 6.48 -22.95
CA LEU A 72 -16.37 6.30 -21.93
C LEU A 72 -16.33 7.44 -20.91
N ASP A 73 -17.52 7.87 -20.48
CA ASP A 73 -17.70 8.83 -19.40
C ASP A 73 -18.08 8.12 -18.10
N LEU A 74 -17.31 8.40 -17.04
CA LEU A 74 -17.49 7.84 -15.72
C LEU A 74 -17.77 8.93 -14.68
N GLY A 75 -18.67 8.66 -13.75
CA GLY A 75 -18.79 9.44 -12.53
C GLY A 75 -17.78 9.00 -11.48
N LEU A 76 -17.15 9.96 -10.79
CA LEU A 76 -16.35 9.70 -9.59
C LEU A 76 -17.28 9.48 -8.39
N VAL A 77 -17.32 8.26 -7.87
CA VAL A 77 -18.18 7.89 -6.73
C VAL A 77 -17.44 8.14 -5.41
N GLU A 78 -16.21 7.65 -5.32
CA GLU A 78 -15.37 7.81 -4.13
C GLU A 78 -13.89 7.92 -4.54
N VAL A 79 -13.21 8.92 -4.00
CA VAL A 79 -11.77 9.12 -4.20
C VAL A 79 -11.14 9.18 -2.80
N PRO A 80 -10.42 8.13 -2.36
CA PRO A 80 -9.86 8.09 -1.00
C PRO A 80 -8.93 9.28 -0.73
N GLY A 81 -9.22 10.02 0.34
CA GLY A 81 -8.41 11.17 0.77
C GLY A 81 -8.70 12.49 0.05
N VAL A 82 -9.70 12.56 -0.83
CA VAL A 82 -10.13 13.79 -1.53
C VAL A 82 -11.53 14.19 -1.07
N SER A 83 -11.77 15.48 -0.84
CA SER A 83 -13.08 15.99 -0.41
C SER A 83 -14.16 15.79 -1.49
N THR A 84 -15.38 15.40 -1.09
CA THR A 84 -16.50 15.21 -2.03
C THR A 84 -16.94 16.49 -2.74
N ASP A 85 -16.56 17.66 -2.22
CA ASP A 85 -16.82 18.95 -2.89
C ASP A 85 -16.00 19.12 -4.18
N LEU A 86 -14.80 18.51 -4.25
CA LEU A 86 -13.94 18.56 -5.43
C LEU A 86 -14.37 17.56 -6.52
N THR A 87 -15.03 16.47 -6.16
CA THR A 87 -15.49 15.43 -7.11
C THR A 87 -16.92 15.65 -7.61
N LYS A 88 -17.67 16.57 -6.98
CA LYS A 88 -19.06 16.85 -7.33
C LYS A 88 -19.17 17.52 -8.71
N GLY A 89 -19.91 16.87 -9.61
CA GLY A 89 -20.12 17.35 -10.98
C GLY A 89 -18.94 17.11 -11.92
N VAL A 90 -17.93 16.35 -11.49
CA VAL A 90 -16.78 15.96 -12.30
C VAL A 90 -17.09 14.65 -13.04
N THR A 91 -16.79 14.63 -14.33
CA THR A 91 -16.84 13.43 -15.19
C THR A 91 -15.41 13.01 -15.51
N ALA A 92 -15.06 11.76 -15.22
CA ALA A 92 -13.80 11.17 -15.65
C ALA A 92 -13.95 10.59 -17.05
N LYS A 93 -13.05 10.96 -17.96
CA LYS A 93 -12.97 10.40 -19.31
C LYS A 93 -12.03 9.21 -19.29
N ALA A 94 -12.51 8.12 -19.88
CA ALA A 94 -11.81 6.86 -19.91
C ALA A 94 -11.85 6.24 -21.29
N TYR A 95 -10.96 5.29 -21.52
CA TYR A 95 -11.06 4.34 -22.62
C TYR A 95 -11.25 2.95 -22.04
N ALA A 96 -12.22 2.21 -22.58
CA ALA A 96 -12.54 0.86 -22.11
C ALA A 96 -12.69 -0.11 -23.27
N ARG A 97 -12.26 -1.35 -23.05
CA ARG A 97 -12.46 -2.51 -23.93
C ARG A 97 -12.70 -3.76 -23.10
N TYR A 98 -13.02 -4.87 -23.75
CA TYR A 98 -12.84 -6.17 -23.13
C TYR A 98 -11.86 -7.06 -23.90
N VAL A 99 -11.27 -8.02 -23.21
CA VAL A 99 -10.48 -9.10 -23.81
C VAL A 99 -11.08 -10.45 -23.40
N SER A 100 -11.10 -11.41 -24.32
CA SER A 100 -11.53 -12.79 -24.02
C SER A 100 -10.31 -13.67 -23.78
N VAL A 101 -10.22 -14.26 -22.59
CA VAL A 101 -9.16 -15.23 -22.26
C VAL A 101 -9.80 -16.45 -21.60
N ASP A 102 -9.62 -17.62 -22.20
CA ASP A 102 -10.18 -18.89 -21.72
C ASP A 102 -11.69 -18.83 -21.40
N GLY A 103 -12.46 -18.08 -22.20
CA GLY A 103 -13.91 -17.93 -22.03
C GLY A 103 -14.35 -16.88 -21.00
N MET A 104 -13.42 -16.31 -20.22
CA MET A 104 -13.68 -15.14 -19.37
C MET A 104 -13.59 -13.86 -20.20
N LYS A 105 -14.49 -12.91 -19.96
CA LYS A 105 -14.43 -11.57 -20.52
C LYS A 105 -13.91 -10.63 -19.46
N ILE A 106 -12.75 -10.03 -19.69
CA ILE A 106 -12.12 -9.10 -18.75
C ILE A 106 -12.24 -7.70 -19.34
N GLY A 107 -12.95 -6.81 -18.64
CA GLY A 107 -12.96 -5.39 -18.93
C GLY A 107 -11.63 -4.76 -18.55
N GLN A 108 -11.05 -3.99 -19.46
CA GLN A 108 -9.87 -3.18 -19.21
C GLN A 108 -10.26 -1.72 -19.41
N LEU A 109 -9.88 -0.87 -18.46
CA LEU A 109 -10.22 0.54 -18.47
C LEU A 109 -9.01 1.38 -18.08
N VAL A 110 -8.87 2.52 -18.75
CA VAL A 110 -7.80 3.49 -18.49
C VAL A 110 -8.43 4.89 -18.42
N LEU A 111 -8.15 5.64 -17.35
CA LEU A 111 -8.57 7.05 -17.26
C LEU A 111 -7.57 7.94 -17.98
N SER A 112 -8.04 8.92 -18.74
CA SER A 112 -7.18 9.84 -19.50
C SER A 112 -7.35 11.30 -19.09
N SER A 113 -8.50 11.70 -18.57
CA SER A 113 -8.73 13.07 -18.10
C SER A 113 -9.93 13.16 -17.15
N VAL A 114 -10.06 14.31 -16.48
CA VAL A 114 -11.25 14.69 -15.70
C VAL A 114 -11.80 16.01 -16.22
N GLU A 115 -13.13 16.12 -16.26
CA GLU A 115 -13.87 17.25 -16.82
C GLU A 115 -14.91 17.77 -15.82
N LYS A 116 -15.05 19.10 -15.72
CA LYS A 116 -16.15 19.76 -14.99
C LYS A 116 -16.65 20.96 -15.80
N GLY A 117 -17.86 20.87 -16.35
CA GLY A 117 -18.35 21.88 -17.30
C GLY A 117 -17.53 21.86 -18.59
N ASP A 118 -17.04 23.01 -19.05
CA ASP A 118 -16.23 23.12 -20.29
C ASP A 118 -14.71 22.93 -20.06
N ARG A 119 -14.28 22.64 -18.82
CA ARG A 119 -12.86 22.52 -18.46
C ARG A 119 -12.45 21.05 -18.37
N VAL A 120 -11.33 20.72 -18.99
CA VAL A 120 -10.74 19.37 -19.01
C VAL A 120 -9.30 19.44 -18.49
N GLU A 121 -8.97 18.57 -17.54
CA GLU A 121 -7.59 18.38 -17.05
C GLU A 121 -7.11 16.98 -17.45
N ALA A 122 -5.98 16.93 -18.16
CA ALA A 122 -5.37 15.67 -18.55
C ALA A 122 -4.78 14.92 -17.35
N LEU A 123 -4.87 13.59 -17.40
CA LEU A 123 -4.21 12.67 -16.48
C LEU A 123 -3.23 11.80 -17.28
N ASN A 124 -2.14 11.41 -16.67
CA ASN A 124 -1.25 10.39 -17.19
C ASN A 124 -1.98 9.05 -17.14
N SER A 125 -2.44 8.59 -18.29
CA SER A 125 -3.22 7.37 -18.44
C SER A 125 -2.51 6.11 -17.94
N ASP A 126 -1.18 6.13 -17.84
CA ASP A 126 -0.42 5.00 -17.29
C ASP A 126 -0.60 4.84 -15.78
N ASN A 127 -1.00 5.91 -15.11
CA ASN A 127 -1.18 5.95 -13.67
C ASN A 127 -2.61 5.61 -13.24
N PHE A 128 -3.57 5.40 -14.15
CA PHE A 128 -4.98 5.18 -13.80
C PHE A 128 -5.60 4.05 -14.60
N VAL A 129 -5.55 2.83 -14.06
CA VAL A 129 -5.97 1.61 -14.76
C VAL A 129 -6.91 0.76 -13.92
N ALA A 130 -7.81 0.03 -14.58
CA ALA A 130 -8.67 -0.96 -13.95
C ALA A 130 -8.79 -2.22 -14.79
N GLN A 131 -8.89 -3.37 -14.12
CA GLN A 131 -9.31 -4.64 -14.70
C GLN A 131 -10.43 -5.24 -13.86
N PHE A 132 -11.45 -5.79 -14.52
CA PHE A 132 -12.62 -6.36 -13.84
C PHE A 132 -13.32 -7.39 -14.71
N ASP A 133 -13.98 -8.36 -14.07
CA ASP A 133 -14.73 -9.39 -14.77
C ASP A 133 -16.03 -8.84 -15.37
N LEU A 134 -16.33 -9.27 -16.59
CA LEU A 134 -17.55 -8.92 -17.33
C LEU A 134 -18.44 -10.14 -17.51
N ASN A 135 -19.65 -10.08 -16.96
CA ASN A 135 -20.69 -11.09 -17.20
C ASN A 135 -21.24 -11.04 -18.64
N GLN A 136 -21.16 -9.87 -19.28
CA GLN A 136 -21.60 -9.60 -20.64
C GLN A 136 -20.69 -8.51 -21.25
N PRO A 137 -20.59 -8.37 -22.59
CA PRO A 137 -19.69 -7.40 -23.23
C PRO A 137 -20.26 -5.96 -23.14
N ALA A 138 -20.70 -5.54 -21.96
CA ALA A 138 -21.26 -4.24 -21.69
C ALA A 138 -21.06 -3.86 -20.22
N LEU A 139 -20.82 -2.58 -19.96
CA LEU A 139 -20.74 -2.01 -18.62
C LEU A 139 -22.12 -1.76 -18.05
N ASP A 140 -22.33 -2.20 -16.82
CA ASP A 140 -23.56 -1.94 -16.07
C ASP A 140 -23.36 -0.66 -15.22
N PRO A 141 -24.17 0.40 -15.44
CA PRO A 141 -24.07 1.64 -14.68
C PRO A 141 -24.43 1.46 -13.20
N SER A 142 -25.01 0.33 -12.78
CA SER A 142 -25.23 0.02 -11.37
C SER A 142 -24.00 -0.57 -10.66
N SER A 143 -23.03 -1.10 -11.43
CA SER A 143 -21.84 -1.75 -10.90
C SER A 143 -20.66 -0.76 -10.80
N PRO A 144 -20.07 -0.57 -9.60
CA PRO A 144 -18.89 0.29 -9.46
C PRO A 144 -17.64 -0.37 -10.06
N ILE A 145 -16.74 0.44 -10.61
CA ILE A 145 -15.45 0.03 -11.17
C ILE A 145 -14.36 0.66 -10.30
N SER A 146 -13.49 -0.18 -9.72
CA SER A 146 -12.33 0.29 -8.96
C SER A 146 -11.16 0.54 -9.91
N VAL A 147 -10.72 1.78 -10.00
CA VAL A 147 -9.54 2.20 -10.79
C VAL A 147 -8.40 2.43 -9.83
N GLU A 148 -7.30 1.70 -9.98
CA GLU A 148 -6.07 2.02 -9.26
C GLU A 148 -5.43 3.23 -9.89
N GLY A 149 -5.10 4.26 -9.10
CA GLY A 149 -4.24 5.29 -9.63
C GLY A 149 -3.64 6.31 -8.68
N ASN A 150 -2.84 7.21 -9.26
CA ASN A 150 -2.04 8.18 -8.52
C ASN A 150 -2.94 9.22 -7.81
N LYS A 151 -2.95 9.16 -6.47
CA LYS A 151 -3.75 10.05 -5.64
C LYS A 151 -3.37 11.52 -5.79
N GLU A 152 -2.07 11.82 -5.78
CA GLU A 152 -1.55 13.18 -5.81
C GLU A 152 -1.86 13.86 -7.13
N GLU A 153 -1.68 13.13 -8.23
CA GLU A 153 -1.98 13.60 -9.58
C GLU A 153 -3.47 13.89 -9.76
N LEU A 154 -4.35 12.98 -9.35
CA LEU A 154 -5.79 13.19 -9.44
C LEU A 154 -6.26 14.34 -8.54
N THR A 155 -5.72 14.44 -7.32
CA THR A 155 -6.06 15.54 -6.40
C THR A 155 -5.67 16.88 -7.00
N ALA A 156 -4.46 17.00 -7.54
CA ALA A 156 -4.00 18.23 -8.18
C ALA A 156 -4.84 18.61 -9.40
N ALA A 157 -5.27 17.65 -10.22
CA ALA A 157 -6.17 17.89 -11.35
C ALA A 157 -7.56 18.39 -10.87
N LEU A 158 -8.12 17.77 -9.83
CA LEU A 158 -9.41 18.17 -9.26
C LEU A 158 -9.35 19.56 -8.61
N GLU A 159 -8.25 19.90 -7.93
CA GLU A 159 -8.03 21.23 -7.37
C GLU A 159 -7.93 22.30 -8.46
N ARG A 160 -7.24 22.01 -9.57
CA ARG A 160 -7.19 22.93 -10.73
C ARG A 160 -8.56 23.13 -11.36
N LEU A 161 -9.37 22.07 -11.48
CA LEU A 161 -10.76 22.18 -11.94
C LEU A 161 -11.65 22.98 -10.98
N ALA A 162 -11.34 22.97 -9.68
CA ALA A 162 -12.10 23.70 -8.66
C ALA A 162 -11.66 25.16 -8.47
N ALA A 163 -10.46 25.53 -8.92
CA ALA A 163 -9.96 26.91 -8.84
C ALA A 163 -10.71 27.83 -9.84
N ASP A 164 -11.56 28.68 -9.24
CA ASP A 164 -12.32 29.85 -9.72
C ASP A 164 -13.27 29.71 -10.91
N GLU A 165 -14.53 29.47 -10.53
CA GLU A 165 -15.77 29.87 -11.20
C GLU A 165 -15.96 31.42 -11.17
N GLU A 166 -15.08 32.23 -11.77
CA GLU A 166 -15.41 33.64 -12.09
C GLU A 166 -14.71 34.11 -13.38
N THR A 167 -15.34 33.88 -14.54
CA THR A 167 -15.55 34.88 -15.62
C THR A 167 -16.07 34.17 -16.89
N SER A 168 -17.39 34.22 -17.11
CA SER A 168 -17.97 34.03 -18.43
C SER A 168 -19.01 35.12 -18.70
N GLU A 169 -18.61 36.15 -19.44
CA GLU A 169 -19.53 37.11 -20.05
C GLU A 169 -19.65 36.84 -21.55
N GLN A 170 -20.91 36.81 -21.97
CA GLN A 170 -21.45 36.52 -23.30
C GLN A 170 -21.21 37.66 -24.28
N VAL A 171 -21.16 37.34 -25.58
CA VAL A 171 -21.78 38.16 -26.65
C VAL A 171 -22.44 37.23 -27.69
N LYS A 172 -23.79 37.23 -27.72
CA LYS A 172 -24.67 36.99 -28.89
C LYS A 172 -24.69 38.30 -29.72
N GLU A 173 -24.99 38.41 -31.01
CA GLU A 173 -26.00 37.90 -31.96
C GLU A 173 -25.53 38.47 -33.34
N GLU A 174 -25.92 38.08 -34.55
CA GLU A 174 -27.28 37.91 -35.09
C GLU A 174 -27.21 37.41 -36.57
N GLU A 175 -28.26 36.71 -36.98
CA GLU A 175 -28.59 36.29 -38.36
C GLU A 175 -28.87 37.46 -39.32
N VAL A 176 -28.80 37.22 -40.63
CA VAL A 176 -29.89 37.64 -41.55
C VAL A 176 -30.11 36.62 -42.66
N ALA A 177 -31.38 36.34 -42.92
CA ALA A 177 -31.95 35.35 -43.82
C ALA A 177 -32.05 35.75 -45.31
N ASP A 178 -32.06 34.70 -46.14
CA ASP A 178 -32.96 34.39 -47.29
C ASP A 178 -33.54 35.50 -48.18
N SER A 179 -33.37 35.32 -49.51
CA SER A 179 -34.48 35.30 -50.49
C SER A 179 -33.98 35.01 -51.90
N GLY A 180 -34.56 34.00 -52.55
CA GLY A 180 -34.21 33.53 -53.89
C GLY A 180 -35.00 34.10 -55.08
N VAL A 181 -34.52 33.67 -56.25
CA VAL A 181 -35.20 33.28 -57.52
C VAL A 181 -36.24 34.21 -58.16
N GLY A 182 -36.02 34.52 -59.45
CA GLY A 182 -37.12 34.63 -60.42
C GLY A 182 -36.89 35.56 -61.61
N ALA A 183 -36.25 35.07 -62.68
CA ALA A 183 -36.33 35.68 -64.01
C ALA A 183 -37.15 34.75 -64.93
N THR A 184 -38.30 35.23 -65.39
CA THR A 184 -39.06 34.64 -66.50
C THR A 184 -39.46 35.74 -67.47
N GLY A 185 -39.25 35.47 -68.76
CA GLY A 185 -39.42 36.41 -69.84
C GLY A 185 -40.86 36.67 -70.29
N GLY A 186 -40.96 37.46 -71.35
CA GLY A 186 -42.19 37.75 -72.06
C GLY A 186 -41.91 38.63 -73.28
N ASP A 187 -41.83 37.98 -74.43
CA ASP A 187 -42.05 38.55 -75.77
C ASP A 187 -43.43 39.23 -75.83
N PRO A 188 -43.62 40.26 -76.67
CA PRO A 188 -44.61 40.05 -77.73
C PRO A 188 -44.24 40.69 -79.07
N GLY A 189 -44.40 39.90 -80.13
CA GLY A 189 -45.66 39.98 -80.88
C GLY A 189 -45.70 40.97 -82.04
N SER A 190 -45.71 40.40 -83.22
CA SER A 190 -45.71 40.98 -84.55
C SER A 190 -47.06 41.56 -85.04
N ASN A 191 -46.92 42.33 -86.12
CA ASN A 191 -47.84 42.58 -87.23
C ASN A 191 -48.88 43.72 -87.16
N ALA A 192 -48.51 44.82 -87.83
CA ALA A 192 -49.06 45.25 -89.12
C ALA A 192 -50.58 45.17 -89.33
N SER A 193 -51.19 46.33 -89.58
CA SER A 193 -52.20 46.45 -90.64
C SER A 193 -52.21 47.84 -91.28
N SER A 194 -52.23 47.79 -92.60
CA SER A 194 -52.32 48.82 -93.63
C SER A 194 -53.65 49.58 -93.65
N ASN A 195 -53.64 50.82 -94.16
CA ASN A 195 -54.82 51.49 -94.71
C ASN A 195 -54.52 52.05 -96.12
N PRO A 196 -55.37 51.78 -97.14
CA PRO A 196 -55.15 52.13 -98.54
C PRO A 196 -55.91 53.41 -98.97
N ASP A 197 -55.76 53.73 -100.28
CA ASP A 197 -56.51 54.70 -101.10
C ASP A 197 -55.93 56.10 -101.30
N ALA A 198 -55.32 56.29 -102.48
CA ALA A 198 -55.77 57.31 -103.44
C ALA A 198 -55.28 56.96 -104.86
N SER A 199 -56.21 56.50 -105.69
CA SER A 199 -56.03 56.14 -107.09
C SER A 199 -56.06 57.37 -108.02
N GLY A 200 -55.40 57.24 -109.17
CA GLY A 200 -55.95 57.75 -110.43
C GLY A 200 -55.06 58.70 -111.21
N TYR A 201 -54.42 58.19 -112.27
CA TYR A 201 -54.44 58.80 -113.60
C TYR A 201 -53.93 57.79 -114.65
N SER A 202 -54.62 57.67 -115.79
CA SER A 202 -54.21 56.86 -116.94
C SER A 202 -54.22 57.69 -118.22
N THR A 203 -53.09 57.56 -118.94
CA THR A 203 -52.81 57.66 -120.40
C THR A 203 -53.24 58.92 -121.20
N PRO A 204 -52.37 59.33 -122.15
CA PRO A 204 -52.60 58.88 -123.53
C PRO A 204 -51.31 58.47 -124.26
N ALA A 205 -51.46 57.65 -125.31
CA ALA A 205 -50.40 57.30 -126.24
C ALA A 205 -50.32 58.28 -127.41
N SER A 206 -49.09 58.60 -127.87
CA SER A 206 -48.57 58.41 -129.25
C SER A 206 -47.47 59.41 -129.60
N LEU A 207 -46.32 58.90 -130.08
CA LEU A 207 -45.64 59.25 -131.36
C LEU A 207 -44.14 58.89 -131.30
N ASP A 208 -43.72 58.21 -132.37
CA ASP A 208 -42.39 57.66 -132.65
C ASP A 208 -41.49 58.72 -133.30
N VAL A 209 -40.30 59.00 -132.73
CA VAL A 209 -39.20 59.76 -133.37
C VAL A 209 -37.82 59.37 -132.76
N GLY A 210 -37.03 58.60 -133.51
CA GLY A 210 -35.54 58.61 -133.67
C GLY A 210 -34.58 58.79 -132.48
N ASP A 211 -33.66 57.82 -132.33
CA ASP A 211 -32.53 57.75 -131.38
C ASP A 211 -31.61 59.00 -131.33
N ALA A 212 -31.21 59.37 -130.10
CA ALA A 212 -30.04 60.18 -129.76
C ALA A 212 -29.39 59.64 -128.46
N PRO A 213 -28.06 59.69 -128.31
CA PRO A 213 -27.35 59.03 -127.21
C PRO A 213 -27.69 59.63 -125.83
N LYS A 214 -27.84 58.76 -124.82
CA LYS A 214 -28.12 59.13 -123.42
C LYS A 214 -26.81 59.20 -122.63
N ILE A 215 -26.49 60.38 -122.10
CA ILE A 215 -25.40 60.59 -121.13
C ILE A 215 -26.05 60.74 -119.74
N SER A 216 -25.53 60.03 -118.74
CA SER A 216 -25.95 60.17 -117.33
C SER A 216 -24.73 60.31 -116.42
N SER A 217 -24.73 61.31 -115.54
CA SER A 217 -23.71 61.50 -114.49
C SER A 217 -24.29 61.15 -113.12
N ASN A 218 -23.63 60.28 -112.37
CA ASN A 218 -23.99 59.92 -111.00
C ASN A 218 -22.80 60.12 -110.06
N ILE A 219 -23.04 60.35 -108.78
CA ILE A 219 -22.01 60.38 -107.75
C ILE A 219 -21.94 58.99 -107.11
N THR A 220 -20.75 58.41 -107.01
CA THR A 220 -20.52 57.12 -106.36
C THR A 220 -19.41 57.21 -105.31
N THR A 221 -19.48 56.34 -104.32
CA THR A 221 -18.41 56.07 -103.35
C THR A 221 -17.49 54.92 -103.81
N GLU A 222 -17.92 54.15 -104.81
CA GLU A 222 -17.21 52.96 -105.30
C GLU A 222 -15.82 53.33 -105.82
N GLY A 223 -14.77 52.76 -105.23
CA GLY A 223 -13.37 52.99 -105.59
C GLY A 223 -12.73 54.23 -104.95
N CYS A 224 -13.40 54.91 -104.02
CA CYS A 224 -12.84 55.99 -103.22
C CYS A 224 -12.62 55.56 -101.76
N GLU A 225 -11.38 55.65 -101.29
CA GLU A 225 -11.03 55.34 -99.89
C GLU A 225 -11.56 56.42 -98.94
N ILE A 226 -11.85 56.02 -97.70
CA ILE A 226 -12.23 56.97 -96.65
C ILE A 226 -10.98 57.71 -96.19
N ARG A 227 -11.01 59.04 -96.22
CA ARG A 227 -9.91 59.87 -95.72
C ARG A 227 -10.05 60.07 -94.22
N VAL A 228 -9.05 59.66 -93.46
CA VAL A 228 -9.01 59.85 -91.99
C VAL A 228 -8.40 61.22 -91.66
N ASP A 229 -9.11 62.00 -90.85
CA ASP A 229 -8.67 63.30 -90.34
C ASP A 229 -8.64 63.27 -88.80
N LEU A 230 -7.47 62.96 -88.22
CA LEU A 230 -7.29 62.81 -86.78
C LEU A 230 -7.31 64.15 -86.04
N ASP A 231 -6.95 65.25 -86.70
CA ASP A 231 -6.98 66.59 -86.08
C ASP A 231 -8.42 67.06 -85.85
N GLN A 232 -9.34 66.70 -86.75
CA GLN A 232 -10.76 67.00 -86.63
C GLN A 232 -11.60 65.86 -86.02
N LEU A 233 -10.98 64.70 -85.73
CA LEU A 233 -11.62 63.47 -85.29
C LEU A 233 -12.78 63.03 -86.21
N GLN A 234 -12.56 63.10 -87.53
CA GLN A 234 -13.54 62.73 -88.54
C GLN A 234 -12.93 61.86 -89.64
N ALA A 235 -13.63 60.79 -90.00
CA ALA A 235 -13.36 60.02 -91.20
C ALA A 235 -14.34 60.45 -92.30
N ILE A 236 -13.84 60.74 -93.49
CA ILE A 236 -14.58 61.42 -94.56
C ILE A 236 -14.77 60.47 -95.73
N GLN A 237 -16.02 60.11 -96.02
CA GLN A 237 -16.32 59.32 -97.21
C GLN A 237 -16.05 60.17 -98.44
N GLN A 238 -15.07 59.76 -99.24
CA GLN A 238 -14.79 60.39 -100.50
C GLN A 238 -15.76 59.87 -101.57
N THR A 239 -16.11 60.75 -102.50
CA THR A 239 -17.00 60.46 -103.62
C THR A 239 -16.34 60.88 -104.93
N ARG A 240 -16.69 60.20 -106.01
CA ARG A 240 -16.29 60.57 -107.38
C ARG A 240 -17.51 60.60 -108.30
N VAL A 241 -17.43 61.44 -109.32
CA VAL A 241 -18.46 61.49 -110.36
C VAL A 241 -18.17 60.40 -111.40
N VAL A 242 -19.18 59.58 -111.70
CA VAL A 242 -19.17 58.61 -112.79
C VAL A 242 -20.02 59.15 -113.93
N THR A 243 -19.42 59.27 -115.11
CA THR A 243 -20.13 59.66 -116.33
C THR A 243 -20.26 58.43 -117.22
N THR A 244 -21.49 58.01 -117.51
CA THR A 244 -21.76 56.89 -118.41
C THR A 244 -22.24 57.42 -119.76
N THR A 245 -21.47 57.15 -120.81
CA THR A 245 -21.82 57.45 -122.21
C THR A 245 -21.88 56.12 -122.96
N ASP A 246 -23.02 55.83 -123.59
CA ASP A 246 -23.24 54.62 -124.40
C ASP A 246 -22.83 53.31 -123.70
N GLY A 247 -23.08 53.22 -122.39
CA GLY A 247 -22.84 52.03 -121.57
C GLY A 247 -21.42 51.87 -121.01
N THR A 248 -20.50 52.79 -121.28
CA THR A 248 -19.12 52.75 -120.75
C THR A 248 -18.95 53.77 -119.60
N PRO A 249 -18.58 53.34 -118.37
CA PRO A 249 -18.37 54.25 -117.25
C PRO A 249 -16.96 54.87 -117.25
N GLU A 250 -16.88 56.19 -117.18
CA GLU A 250 -15.65 56.94 -116.87
C GLU A 250 -15.71 57.50 -115.44
N TYR A 251 -14.64 57.30 -114.67
CA TYR A 251 -14.56 57.67 -113.25
C TYR A 251 -13.66 58.89 -113.04
N GLY A 252 -14.16 59.91 -112.34
CA GLY A 252 -13.35 61.06 -111.90
C GLY A 252 -12.46 60.77 -110.69
N GLU A 253 -11.68 61.77 -110.27
CA GLU A 253 -10.89 61.72 -109.04
C GLU A 253 -11.79 61.75 -107.80
N CYS A 254 -11.34 61.12 -106.71
CA CYS A 254 -12.03 61.12 -105.43
C CYS A 254 -11.86 62.47 -104.72
N ALA A 255 -12.96 63.04 -104.24
CA ALA A 255 -12.97 64.25 -103.44
C ALA A 255 -13.82 64.03 -102.18
N ASP A 256 -13.54 64.80 -101.12
CA ASP A 256 -14.28 64.73 -99.86
C ASP A 256 -15.79 64.93 -100.10
N GLY A 257 -16.58 63.91 -99.76
CA GLY A 257 -18.03 63.97 -99.84
C GLY A 257 -18.64 64.82 -98.72
N ALA A 258 -19.96 64.73 -98.52
CA ALA A 258 -20.65 65.38 -97.40
C ALA A 258 -20.74 64.48 -96.15
N GLU A 259 -20.59 63.17 -96.31
CA GLU A 259 -20.70 62.21 -95.22
C GLU A 259 -19.44 62.22 -94.34
N ARG A 260 -19.66 62.23 -93.02
CA ARG A 260 -18.62 62.28 -91.99
C ARG A 260 -18.93 61.24 -90.94
N PHE A 261 -17.95 60.41 -90.62
CA PHE A 261 -18.02 59.45 -89.52
C PHE A 261 -17.18 60.00 -88.37
N LYS A 262 -17.75 59.99 -87.17
CA LYS A 262 -17.04 60.43 -85.97
C LYS A 262 -15.96 59.40 -85.61
N ILE A 263 -14.77 59.88 -85.32
CA ILE A 263 -13.69 59.05 -84.77
C ILE A 263 -13.80 59.08 -83.24
N ASP A 264 -13.85 57.88 -82.65
CA ASP A 264 -13.88 57.68 -81.21
C ASP A 264 -12.68 56.85 -80.74
N MET A 265 -12.33 56.98 -79.45
CA MET A 265 -11.29 56.17 -78.82
C MET A 265 -11.88 54.84 -78.34
N SER A 266 -11.22 53.74 -78.67
CA SER A 266 -11.55 52.42 -78.15
C SER A 266 -10.43 51.89 -77.26
N PHE A 267 -10.78 51.61 -76.01
CA PHE A 267 -9.94 50.92 -75.03
C PHE A 267 -10.18 49.40 -74.99
N ALA A 268 -11.11 48.89 -75.82
CA ALA A 268 -11.55 47.49 -75.74
C ALA A 268 -10.60 46.50 -76.44
N VAL A 269 -9.75 47.00 -77.34
CA VAL A 269 -8.93 46.18 -78.25
C VAL A 269 -7.45 46.24 -77.85
N CYS A 270 -7.02 47.33 -77.24
CA CYS A 270 -5.65 47.53 -76.83
C CYS A 270 -5.39 46.95 -75.43
N PRO A 271 -4.32 46.16 -75.24
CA PRO A 271 -3.87 45.77 -73.91
C PRO A 271 -3.38 47.01 -73.14
N TYR A 272 -3.28 46.89 -71.83
CA TYR A 272 -2.64 47.94 -71.03
C TYR A 272 -1.13 47.84 -71.21
N ASP A 273 -0.45 48.97 -71.17
CA ASP A 273 1.01 49.02 -71.05
C ASP A 273 1.37 48.84 -69.57
N GLU A 274 1.72 47.61 -69.21
CA GLU A 274 2.01 47.19 -67.85
C GLU A 274 3.51 47.32 -67.56
N ASN A 275 3.87 48.25 -66.66
CA ASN A 275 5.24 48.50 -66.28
C ASN A 275 5.46 48.15 -64.80
N ILE A 276 6.06 46.97 -64.57
CA ILE A 276 6.30 46.40 -63.24
C ILE A 276 7.41 47.15 -62.48
N GLU A 277 8.36 47.78 -63.17
CA GLU A 277 9.41 48.60 -62.51
C GLU A 277 8.84 49.86 -61.86
N THR A 278 7.83 50.45 -62.48
CA THR A 278 7.16 51.66 -61.98
C THR A 278 5.87 51.36 -61.22
N MET A 279 5.42 50.11 -61.19
CA MET A 279 4.16 49.64 -60.60
C MET A 279 2.94 50.37 -61.17
N LYS A 280 2.92 50.60 -62.49
CA LYS A 280 1.84 51.29 -63.21
C LYS A 280 1.36 50.49 -64.41
N ALA A 281 0.05 50.47 -64.62
CA ALA A 281 -0.58 50.00 -65.85
C ALA A 281 -1.25 51.19 -66.56
N THR A 282 -0.79 51.53 -67.77
CA THR A 282 -1.33 52.65 -68.54
C THR A 282 -2.34 52.14 -69.56
N ALA A 283 -3.56 52.67 -69.56
CA ALA A 283 -4.55 52.28 -70.56
C ALA A 283 -4.06 52.69 -71.95
N GLN A 284 -4.26 51.80 -72.93
CA GLN A 284 -4.02 52.14 -74.33
C GLN A 284 -5.35 52.22 -75.09
N PHE A 285 -5.38 53.05 -76.12
CA PHE A 285 -6.53 53.15 -77.01
C PHE A 285 -6.10 53.14 -78.47
N MET A 286 -7.04 52.78 -79.32
CA MET A 286 -6.94 52.93 -80.77
C MET A 286 -8.14 53.72 -81.26
N TYR A 287 -7.93 54.57 -82.25
CA TYR A 287 -9.01 55.32 -82.88
C TYR A 287 -9.83 54.39 -83.77
N TYR A 288 -11.14 54.60 -83.84
CA TYR A 288 -12.02 53.88 -84.75
C TYR A 288 -13.17 54.76 -85.20
N TYR A 289 -13.82 54.38 -86.29
CA TYR A 289 -15.10 54.96 -86.70
C TYR A 289 -16.06 53.84 -87.14
N THR A 290 -17.33 54.19 -87.28
CA THR A 290 -18.36 53.30 -87.84
C THR A 290 -18.77 53.83 -89.21
N ASP A 291 -18.62 53.02 -90.25
CA ASP A 291 -18.96 53.40 -91.62
C ASP A 291 -20.49 53.49 -91.84
N GLY A 292 -20.91 53.95 -93.03
CA GLY A 292 -22.33 54.07 -93.38
C GLY A 292 -23.09 52.74 -93.47
N GLY A 293 -22.38 51.61 -93.47
CA GLY A 293 -22.95 50.25 -93.41
C GLY A 293 -23.09 49.70 -91.98
N GLY A 294 -22.58 50.42 -90.97
CA GLY A 294 -22.57 49.98 -89.58
C GLY A 294 -21.35 49.12 -89.20
N ASN A 295 -20.36 48.99 -90.07
CA ASN A 295 -19.13 48.25 -89.78
C ASN A 295 -18.14 49.14 -89.02
N ARG A 296 -17.37 48.51 -88.13
CA ARG A 296 -16.34 49.19 -87.34
C ARG A 296 -15.00 49.12 -88.07
N GLU A 297 -14.39 50.27 -88.30
CA GLU A 297 -13.08 50.40 -88.94
C GLU A 297 -12.06 51.00 -87.95
N GLU A 298 -10.92 50.33 -87.78
CA GLU A 298 -9.87 50.68 -86.82
C GLU A 298 -8.77 51.51 -87.49
N ILE A 299 -8.22 52.48 -86.75
CA ILE A 299 -7.27 53.46 -87.26
C ILE A 299 -5.99 53.42 -86.42
N GLY A 300 -4.89 53.01 -87.05
CA GLY A 300 -3.54 53.06 -86.48
C GLY A 300 -3.26 51.97 -85.46
N ASP A 301 -2.19 52.16 -84.69
CA ASP A 301 -1.78 51.27 -83.60
C ASP A 301 -2.20 51.83 -82.23
N CYS A 302 -2.28 50.96 -81.23
CA CYS A 302 -2.55 51.32 -79.84
C CYS A 302 -1.59 52.39 -79.31
N GLN A 303 -2.14 53.49 -78.80
CA GLN A 303 -1.40 54.59 -78.17
C GLN A 303 -1.72 54.66 -76.67
N PRO A 304 -0.74 54.98 -75.80
CA PRO A 304 -0.98 55.13 -74.37
C PRO A 304 -1.80 56.40 -74.07
N ASP A 305 -2.73 56.27 -73.13
CA ASP A 305 -3.48 57.38 -72.53
C ASP A 305 -2.79 57.80 -71.23
N SER A 306 -1.98 58.85 -71.29
CA SER A 306 -1.24 59.37 -70.13
C SER A 306 -2.12 59.89 -68.99
N GLU A 307 -3.42 60.08 -69.22
CA GLU A 307 -4.37 60.50 -68.18
C GLU A 307 -5.01 59.29 -67.46
N LYS A 308 -4.92 58.08 -68.03
CA LYS A 308 -5.51 56.85 -67.48
C LYS A 308 -4.44 55.84 -67.05
N VAL A 309 -3.80 56.14 -65.93
CA VAL A 309 -2.79 55.30 -65.29
C VAL A 309 -3.34 54.68 -64.01
N TYR A 310 -3.16 53.38 -63.85
CA TYR A 310 -3.64 52.60 -62.71
C TYR A 310 -2.47 52.03 -61.91
N ASP A 311 -2.61 52.00 -60.60
CA ASP A 311 -1.60 51.42 -59.72
C ASP A 311 -1.66 49.89 -59.80
N ILE A 312 -0.49 49.29 -60.04
CA ILE A 312 -0.30 47.87 -59.81
C ILE A 312 -0.02 47.73 -58.31
N VAL A 313 -0.81 46.90 -57.64
CA VAL A 313 -0.70 46.62 -56.20
C VAL A 313 -0.52 45.13 -55.99
N GLU A 314 0.06 44.77 -54.85
CA GLU A 314 0.18 43.38 -54.42
C GLU A 314 -1.13 42.93 -53.75
N ASP A 315 -1.73 41.86 -54.25
CA ASP A 315 -2.82 41.15 -53.60
C ASP A 315 -2.27 39.88 -52.92
N ARG A 316 -2.01 39.98 -51.61
CA ARG A 316 -1.49 38.88 -50.78
C ARG A 316 -2.55 37.84 -50.41
N ASN A 317 -3.84 38.18 -50.52
CA ASN A 317 -4.92 37.23 -50.24
C ASN A 317 -5.17 36.27 -51.40
N ALA A 318 -4.65 36.61 -52.60
CA ALA A 318 -4.75 35.76 -53.77
C ALA A 318 -3.80 34.54 -53.74
N CYS A 319 -2.79 34.53 -52.86
CA CYS A 319 -1.74 33.52 -52.81
C CYS A 319 -1.63 32.90 -51.42
N ARG A 320 -1.21 31.63 -51.37
CA ARG A 320 -0.89 30.95 -50.11
C ARG A 320 0.57 31.20 -49.77
N VAL A 321 0.90 31.24 -48.48
CA VAL A 321 2.30 31.24 -48.02
C VAL A 321 3.00 29.99 -48.53
N TYR A 322 4.17 30.16 -49.14
CA TYR A 322 5.01 29.06 -49.57
C TYR A 322 5.97 28.66 -48.45
N LEU A 323 5.97 27.39 -48.07
CA LEU A 323 6.82 26.86 -47.01
C LEU A 323 8.06 26.21 -47.62
N ASP A 324 9.21 26.84 -47.43
CA ASP A 324 10.51 26.34 -47.86
C ASP A 324 11.19 25.58 -46.73
N TYR A 325 11.02 24.25 -46.74
CA TYR A 325 11.61 23.35 -45.75
C TYR A 325 13.13 23.16 -45.93
N ILE A 326 13.73 23.61 -47.05
CA ILE A 326 15.18 23.52 -47.26
C ILE A 326 15.88 24.69 -46.57
N ASN A 327 15.34 25.90 -46.74
CA ASN A 327 15.89 27.11 -46.14
C ASN A 327 15.27 27.47 -44.78
N LEU A 328 14.26 26.70 -44.33
CA LEU A 328 13.49 26.93 -43.10
C LEU A 328 12.84 28.31 -43.07
N GLN A 329 12.15 28.67 -44.15
CA GLN A 329 11.47 29.96 -44.30
C GLN A 329 10.02 29.79 -44.74
N ALA A 330 9.12 30.56 -44.14
CA ALA A 330 7.79 30.80 -44.65
C ALA A 330 7.87 32.06 -45.51
N ILE A 331 7.59 31.91 -46.81
CA ILE A 331 7.69 32.96 -47.82
C ILE A 331 6.27 33.46 -48.13
N PRO A 332 5.88 34.65 -47.63
CA PRO A 332 4.62 35.27 -48.04
C PRO A 332 4.63 35.47 -49.55
N GLN A 333 3.50 35.19 -50.19
CA GLN A 333 3.35 35.36 -51.61
C GLN A 333 2.26 36.37 -51.90
N GLY A 334 2.42 37.09 -53.00
CA GLY A 334 1.40 38.01 -53.50
C GLY A 334 1.29 37.95 -55.00
N LYS A 335 0.10 38.34 -55.48
CA LYS A 335 -0.20 38.45 -56.90
C LYS A 335 -0.23 39.92 -57.29
N LEU A 336 0.52 40.33 -58.31
CA LEU A 336 0.44 41.71 -58.79
C LEU A 336 -0.81 41.89 -59.64
N VAL A 337 -1.64 42.88 -59.28
CA VAL A 337 -2.91 43.17 -59.95
C VAL A 337 -3.11 44.68 -60.09
N TYR A 338 -3.91 45.12 -61.06
CA TYR A 338 -4.44 46.49 -61.11
C TYR A 338 -5.96 46.46 -61.32
N THR A 339 -6.64 47.52 -60.89
CA THR A 339 -8.06 47.71 -61.19
C THR A 339 -8.19 48.60 -62.42
N ASN A 340 -8.77 48.08 -63.51
CA ASN A 340 -8.87 48.80 -64.77
C ASN A 340 -10.01 49.85 -64.76
N HIS A 341 -10.18 50.60 -65.86
CA HIS A 341 -11.19 51.67 -65.97
C HIS A 341 -12.65 51.22 -65.75
N ASN A 342 -12.95 49.92 -65.87
CA ASN A 342 -14.28 49.34 -65.66
C ASN A 342 -14.46 48.79 -64.23
N GLY A 343 -13.50 49.02 -63.33
CA GLY A 343 -13.50 48.47 -61.99
C GLY A 343 -13.17 46.98 -61.91
N LYS A 344 -12.66 46.38 -63.00
CA LYS A 344 -12.27 44.96 -63.01
C LYS A 344 -10.81 44.80 -62.58
N VAL A 345 -10.56 43.88 -61.66
CA VAL A 345 -9.21 43.46 -61.27
C VAL A 345 -8.58 42.61 -62.38
N VAL A 346 -7.41 43.03 -62.85
CA VAL A 346 -6.64 42.36 -63.92
C VAL A 346 -5.29 41.90 -63.33
N PRO A 347 -4.94 40.61 -63.49
CA PRO A 347 -3.65 40.11 -63.04
C PRO A 347 -2.52 40.50 -63.99
N VAL A 348 -1.40 40.97 -63.43
CA VAL A 348 -0.17 41.35 -64.15
C VAL A 348 0.89 40.24 -64.04
N ALA A 349 1.03 39.66 -62.85
CA ALA A 349 1.94 38.55 -62.57
C ALA A 349 1.23 37.48 -61.74
N ASP A 350 1.73 36.25 -61.79
CA ASP A 350 1.29 35.16 -60.92
C ASP A 350 1.90 35.28 -59.51
N CYS A 351 1.53 34.37 -58.60
CA CYS A 351 2.05 34.35 -57.23
C CYS A 351 3.57 34.26 -57.22
N ALA A 352 4.20 35.27 -56.65
CA ALA A 352 5.64 35.34 -56.40
C ALA A 352 5.89 35.76 -54.95
N ALA A 353 7.15 35.72 -54.51
CA ALA A 353 7.52 36.22 -53.18
C ALA A 353 7.04 37.67 -53.02
N SER A 354 6.49 37.97 -51.84
CA SER A 354 5.94 39.28 -51.52
C SER A 354 7.02 40.36 -51.65
N ILE A 355 6.62 41.53 -52.17
CA ILE A 355 7.49 42.71 -52.22
C ILE A 355 7.29 43.59 -50.98
N GLU A 356 6.23 43.36 -50.22
CA GLU A 356 5.89 44.10 -49.02
C GLU A 356 6.35 43.43 -47.73
N ILE A 357 6.41 42.08 -47.69
CA ILE A 357 6.80 41.32 -46.50
C ILE A 357 7.99 40.42 -46.81
N ASP A 358 9.05 40.57 -46.00
CA ASP A 358 10.19 39.67 -46.03
C ASP A 358 9.83 38.25 -45.52
N PRO A 359 10.47 37.19 -46.03
CA PRO A 359 10.34 35.84 -45.49
C PRO A 359 10.64 35.76 -44.00
N VAL A 360 9.85 34.97 -43.27
CA VAL A 360 10.03 34.76 -41.83
C VAL A 360 10.63 33.37 -41.56
N PRO A 361 11.47 33.22 -40.52
CA PRO A 361 12.06 31.93 -40.19
C PRO A 361 11.00 30.96 -39.65
N MET A 362 11.13 29.69 -40.03
CA MET A 362 10.40 28.59 -39.45
C MET A 362 11.24 27.93 -38.35
N ILE A 363 10.64 27.66 -37.20
CA ILE A 363 11.28 26.99 -36.08
C ILE A 363 10.66 25.60 -35.94
N GLU A 364 11.48 24.57 -35.96
CA GLU A 364 11.03 23.20 -35.68
C GLU A 364 10.70 23.03 -34.20
N THR A 365 9.57 22.37 -33.92
CA THR A 365 9.16 21.99 -32.56
C THR A 365 8.48 20.63 -32.56
N THR A 366 8.66 19.86 -31.49
CA THR A 366 7.94 18.60 -31.23
C THR A 366 6.70 18.83 -30.36
N GLU A 367 6.49 20.05 -29.86
CA GLU A 367 5.37 20.39 -28.99
C GLU A 367 4.04 20.28 -29.73
N GLY A 368 3.10 19.54 -29.14
CA GLY A 368 1.80 19.25 -29.73
C GLY A 368 1.83 18.20 -30.85
N CYS A 369 2.95 17.47 -31.03
CA CYS A 369 3.04 16.34 -31.94
C CYS A 369 3.20 15.03 -31.16
N ASP A 370 2.17 14.18 -31.21
CA ASP A 370 2.25 12.84 -30.62
C ASP A 370 3.19 11.94 -31.43
N ILE A 371 3.98 11.13 -30.70
CA ILE A 371 4.77 10.03 -31.27
C ILE A 371 3.83 9.07 -32.01
N ARG A 372 4.20 8.66 -33.23
CA ARG A 372 3.45 7.69 -34.02
C ARG A 372 4.00 6.29 -33.81
N ASP A 373 3.13 5.35 -33.47
CA ASP A 373 3.52 3.95 -33.27
C ASP A 373 3.33 3.11 -34.54
N ASP A 374 4.32 2.29 -34.86
CA ASP A 374 4.24 1.20 -35.84
C ASP A 374 4.53 -0.13 -35.14
N PHE A 375 3.47 -0.71 -34.56
CA PHE A 375 3.55 -1.99 -33.84
C PHE A 375 3.92 -3.19 -34.73
N ILE A 376 3.74 -3.08 -36.06
CA ILE A 376 4.12 -4.14 -37.00
C ILE A 376 5.63 -4.10 -37.24
N ALA A 377 6.19 -2.91 -37.40
CA ALA A 377 7.63 -2.71 -37.53
C ALA A 377 8.37 -2.81 -36.19
N GLY A 378 7.67 -2.73 -35.06
CA GLY A 378 8.26 -2.74 -33.72
C GLY A 378 8.99 -1.44 -33.39
N MET A 379 8.52 -0.32 -33.94
CA MET A 379 9.16 0.99 -33.84
C MET A 379 8.12 2.10 -33.59
N SER A 380 8.51 3.14 -32.88
CA SER A 380 7.79 4.41 -32.81
C SER A 380 8.64 5.52 -33.42
N PHE A 381 7.99 6.49 -34.06
CA PHE A 381 8.64 7.60 -34.75
C PHE A 381 8.26 8.91 -34.06
N GLY A 382 9.28 9.69 -33.68
CA GLY A 382 9.12 11.06 -33.23
C GLY A 382 8.49 11.90 -34.33
N ARG A 383 7.76 12.95 -33.94
CA ARG A 383 7.10 13.84 -34.88
C ARG A 383 7.35 15.29 -34.51
N SER A 384 7.62 16.10 -35.52
CA SER A 384 7.81 17.54 -35.38
C SER A 384 6.93 18.30 -36.36
N LYS A 385 6.68 19.57 -36.03
CA LYS A 385 6.07 20.56 -36.92
C LYS A 385 6.91 21.82 -36.92
N TYR A 386 6.66 22.68 -37.88
CA TYR A 386 7.28 23.99 -37.95
C TYR A 386 6.29 25.05 -37.49
N ILE A 387 6.75 25.98 -36.68
CA ILE A 387 6.01 27.18 -36.27
C ILE A 387 6.67 28.43 -36.86
N TYR A 388 5.86 29.42 -37.22
CA TYR A 388 6.35 30.72 -37.68
C TYR A 388 5.38 31.84 -37.29
N ASN A 389 5.94 33.01 -36.97
CA ASN A 389 5.17 34.21 -36.72
C ASN A 389 5.14 35.07 -37.99
N LEU A 390 3.96 35.35 -38.52
CA LEU A 390 3.76 36.21 -39.66
C LEU A 390 2.82 37.35 -39.27
N GLU A 391 3.31 38.59 -39.39
CA GLU A 391 2.55 39.81 -39.06
C GLU A 391 1.97 39.81 -37.62
N GLY A 392 2.63 39.16 -36.66
CA GLY A 392 2.20 39.08 -35.26
C GLY A 392 1.25 37.93 -34.95
N GLN A 393 0.91 37.09 -35.93
CA GLN A 393 0.13 35.87 -35.75
C GLN A 393 1.01 34.62 -35.86
N ASP A 394 0.82 33.67 -34.95
CA ASP A 394 1.50 32.38 -34.99
C ASP A 394 0.76 31.38 -35.87
N TRP A 395 1.52 30.68 -36.69
CA TRP A 395 1.06 29.64 -37.60
C TRP A 395 1.90 28.38 -37.39
N ASP A 396 1.29 27.22 -37.62
CA ASP A 396 1.96 25.94 -37.53
C ASP A 396 1.68 25.03 -38.74
N THR A 397 2.60 24.11 -39.00
CA THR A 397 2.42 23.05 -40.02
C THR A 397 1.83 21.80 -39.40
N SER A 398 1.38 20.86 -40.23
CA SER A 398 1.04 19.51 -39.77
C SER A 398 2.27 18.77 -39.24
N CYS A 399 2.11 17.98 -38.19
CA CYS A 399 3.17 17.11 -37.67
C CYS A 399 3.61 16.07 -38.73
N GLN A 400 4.92 15.94 -38.94
CA GLN A 400 5.53 14.93 -39.79
C GLN A 400 6.53 14.10 -38.99
N ASP A 401 6.82 12.88 -39.43
CA ASP A 401 7.84 12.05 -38.82
C ASP A 401 9.21 12.74 -38.94
N ASN A 402 9.94 12.79 -37.83
CA ASN A 402 11.30 13.30 -37.77
C ASN A 402 12.30 12.12 -37.78
N ASP A 403 13.58 12.43 -37.60
CA ASP A 403 14.65 11.41 -37.58
C ASP A 403 14.77 10.65 -36.24
N GLU A 404 13.87 10.91 -35.27
CA GLU A 404 13.88 10.20 -33.99
C GLU A 404 13.10 8.89 -34.08
N GLU A 405 13.78 7.78 -33.78
CA GLU A 405 13.19 6.44 -33.79
C GLU A 405 13.37 5.77 -32.43
N TYR A 406 12.32 5.10 -31.95
CA TYR A 406 12.33 4.39 -30.67
C TYR A 406 11.90 2.94 -30.85
N SER A 407 12.78 2.00 -30.49
CA SER A 407 12.46 0.57 -30.59
C SER A 407 11.48 0.11 -29.51
N HIS A 408 10.52 -0.71 -29.92
CA HIS A 408 9.54 -1.32 -29.02
C HIS A 408 10.20 -2.41 -28.17
N THR A 409 9.95 -2.34 -26.86
CA THR A 409 10.31 -3.40 -25.92
C THR A 409 9.05 -3.93 -25.25
N THR A 410 8.81 -5.24 -25.33
CA THR A 410 7.76 -5.90 -24.56
C THR A 410 8.20 -6.03 -23.12
N ILE A 411 7.42 -5.47 -22.20
CA ILE A 411 7.76 -5.43 -20.79
C ILE A 411 6.65 -6.02 -19.93
N TYR A 412 7.06 -6.87 -18.98
CA TYR A 412 6.18 -7.55 -18.02
C TYR A 412 6.40 -7.05 -16.59
N LYS A 413 7.59 -6.53 -16.29
CA LYS A 413 7.98 -6.06 -14.96
C LYS A 413 8.69 -4.71 -15.08
N THR A 414 8.45 -3.82 -14.11
CA THR A 414 9.18 -2.55 -13.96
C THR A 414 10.63 -2.82 -13.56
N ALA A 415 11.48 -1.79 -13.56
CA ALA A 415 12.86 -1.89 -13.08
C ALA A 415 12.97 -2.40 -11.63
N ASN A 416 11.94 -2.16 -10.80
CA ASN A 416 11.85 -2.62 -9.41
C ASN A 416 11.38 -4.08 -9.27
N GLY A 417 10.95 -4.71 -10.37
CA GLY A 417 10.49 -6.09 -10.41
C GLY A 417 8.97 -6.26 -10.23
N ASP A 418 8.22 -5.18 -10.04
CA ASP A 418 6.76 -5.19 -9.95
C ASP A 418 6.14 -5.48 -11.31
N GLN A 419 5.02 -6.20 -11.36
CA GLN A 419 4.35 -6.50 -12.62
C GLN A 419 3.73 -5.23 -13.22
N VAL A 420 4.00 -4.99 -14.51
CA VAL A 420 3.42 -3.86 -15.26
C VAL A 420 1.92 -4.04 -15.47
N CYS A 421 1.48 -5.29 -15.58
CA CYS A 421 0.08 -5.67 -15.74
C CYS A 421 -0.23 -6.87 -14.84
N GLU A 422 -1.37 -6.85 -14.17
CA GLU A 422 -1.84 -8.00 -13.39
C GLU A 422 -2.08 -9.21 -14.32
N PRO A 423 -1.63 -10.43 -13.96
CA PRO A 423 -1.91 -11.64 -14.73
C PRO A 423 -3.40 -11.99 -14.69
N ILE A 424 -3.93 -12.51 -15.79
CA ILE A 424 -5.30 -13.02 -15.83
C ILE A 424 -5.28 -14.44 -15.29
N ILE A 425 -5.96 -14.67 -14.16
CA ILE A 425 -5.98 -15.94 -13.45
C ILE A 425 -7.32 -16.63 -13.65
N ASN A 426 -7.34 -17.71 -14.44
CA ASN A 426 -8.51 -18.56 -14.60
C ASN A 426 -8.36 -19.83 -13.74
N ARG A 427 -9.04 -19.84 -12.58
CA ARG A 427 -8.99 -20.99 -11.65
C ARG A 427 -9.81 -22.18 -12.14
N GLU A 428 -10.81 -21.97 -13.00
CA GLU A 428 -11.63 -23.05 -13.56
C GLU A 428 -10.87 -23.85 -14.63
N SER A 429 -10.14 -23.15 -15.51
CA SER A 429 -9.29 -23.79 -16.51
C SER A 429 -7.91 -24.20 -15.97
N GLY A 430 -7.53 -23.70 -14.78
CA GLY A 430 -6.23 -23.96 -14.17
C GLY A 430 -5.09 -23.24 -14.89
N LYS A 431 -5.33 -22.03 -15.40
CA LYS A 431 -4.39 -21.28 -16.25
C LYS A 431 -4.15 -19.86 -15.74
N VAL A 432 -2.94 -19.37 -15.95
CA VAL A 432 -2.56 -17.96 -15.79
C VAL A 432 -2.05 -17.43 -17.13
N THR A 433 -2.65 -16.37 -17.63
CA THR A 433 -2.19 -15.67 -18.83
C THR A 433 -1.51 -14.38 -18.41
N LEU A 434 -0.22 -14.26 -18.73
CA LEU A 434 0.50 -13.01 -18.48
C LEU A 434 0.00 -11.92 -19.42
N GLN A 435 0.20 -10.68 -18.99
CA GLN A 435 -0.07 -9.51 -19.81
C GLN A 435 1.20 -8.68 -19.92
N SER A 436 1.39 -8.03 -21.06
CA SER A 436 2.52 -7.14 -21.31
C SER A 436 2.08 -5.82 -21.93
N ARG A 437 2.96 -4.83 -21.83
CA ARG A 437 2.87 -3.57 -22.58
C ARG A 437 4.05 -3.43 -23.52
N VAL A 438 3.85 -2.68 -24.59
CA VAL A 438 4.93 -2.15 -25.42
C VAL A 438 5.43 -0.86 -24.78
N MET A 439 6.73 -0.78 -24.55
CA MET A 439 7.42 0.39 -24.00
C MET A 439 8.46 0.91 -25.01
N ILE A 440 8.66 2.22 -25.01
CA ILE A 440 9.79 2.89 -25.67
C ILE A 440 10.57 3.72 -24.66
N ASN A 441 11.86 3.93 -24.90
CA ASN A 441 12.68 4.81 -24.09
C ASN A 441 12.94 6.12 -24.86
N VAL A 442 12.45 7.23 -24.32
CA VAL A 442 12.64 8.58 -24.88
C VAL A 442 13.52 9.37 -23.93
N ASN A 443 14.76 9.66 -24.33
CA ASN A 443 15.72 10.44 -23.54
C ASN A 443 15.93 9.92 -22.10
N GLY A 444 15.87 8.59 -21.91
CA GLY A 444 16.01 7.94 -20.61
C GLY A 444 14.69 7.67 -19.89
N PHE A 445 13.58 8.26 -20.34
CA PHE A 445 12.24 8.04 -19.75
C PHE A 445 11.51 6.88 -20.43
N GLU A 446 10.94 5.99 -19.63
CA GLU A 446 10.11 4.89 -20.13
C GLU A 446 8.69 5.40 -20.42
N LEU A 447 8.22 5.18 -21.65
CA LEU A 447 6.89 5.57 -22.09
C LEU A 447 6.14 4.34 -22.61
N TYR A 448 4.98 4.04 -22.04
CA TYR A 448 4.16 2.92 -22.50
C TYR A 448 3.32 3.31 -23.72
N ARG A 449 3.39 2.50 -24.77
CA ARG A 449 2.74 2.76 -26.07
C ARG A 449 1.51 1.89 -26.32
N SER A 450 1.36 0.80 -25.57
CA SER A 450 0.18 -0.07 -25.66
C SER A 450 -0.53 -0.24 -24.31
N PRO A 451 -1.82 -0.59 -24.28
CA PRO A 451 -2.47 -1.12 -23.08
C PRO A 451 -1.93 -2.51 -22.71
N CYS A 452 -2.30 -2.99 -21.51
CA CYS A 452 -2.06 -4.37 -21.09
C CYS A 452 -2.69 -5.35 -22.09
N THR A 453 -1.87 -6.15 -22.75
CA THR A 453 -2.32 -7.10 -23.76
C THR A 453 -2.00 -8.52 -23.29
N PRO A 454 -3.00 -9.43 -23.23
CA PRO A 454 -2.77 -10.81 -22.86
C PRO A 454 -1.87 -11.53 -23.85
N ASP A 455 -0.94 -12.32 -23.32
CA ASP A 455 -0.11 -13.20 -24.12
C ASP A 455 -0.94 -14.28 -24.79
N THR A 456 -0.47 -14.74 -25.95
CA THR A 456 -1.08 -15.86 -26.67
C THR A 456 -0.88 -17.22 -26.00
N SER A 457 0.03 -17.31 -25.02
CA SER A 457 0.33 -18.53 -24.27
C SER A 457 -0.02 -18.38 -22.80
N ALA A 458 -0.83 -19.31 -22.29
CA ALA A 458 -1.12 -19.42 -20.87
C ALA A 458 -0.17 -20.40 -20.17
N LYS A 459 0.10 -20.14 -18.89
CA LYS A 459 0.88 -20.99 -17.98
C LYS A 459 -0.06 -21.83 -17.12
N ASP A 460 0.37 -23.04 -16.76
CA ASP A 460 -0.40 -23.90 -15.86
C ASP A 460 -0.33 -23.42 -14.41
N ILE A 461 -1.48 -23.40 -13.74
CA ILE A 461 -1.59 -23.31 -12.29
C ILE A 461 -1.25 -24.69 -11.72
N GLN A 462 -0.35 -24.69 -10.75
CA GLN A 462 0.04 -25.87 -9.98
C GLN A 462 -0.26 -25.65 -8.51
N SER A 463 -0.47 -26.72 -7.75
CA SER A 463 -0.56 -26.64 -6.29
C SER A 463 0.72 -27.14 -5.62
N THR A 464 1.00 -26.62 -4.44
CA THR A 464 2.10 -27.08 -3.59
C THR A 464 1.73 -26.93 -2.12
N THR A 465 2.20 -27.86 -1.30
CA THR A 465 2.14 -27.71 0.17
C THR A 465 3.27 -26.83 0.70
N ALA A 466 4.30 -26.55 -0.10
CA ALA A 466 5.47 -25.76 0.28
C ALA A 466 5.10 -24.39 0.85
N GLY A 467 5.50 -24.15 2.10
CA GLY A 467 5.16 -22.96 2.88
C GLY A 467 3.78 -23.01 3.57
N CYS A 468 3.01 -24.09 3.39
CA CYS A 468 1.71 -24.32 4.04
C CYS A 468 1.72 -25.51 5.01
N GLU A 469 2.90 -26.03 5.33
CA GLU A 469 3.09 -27.22 6.16
C GLU A 469 2.86 -27.01 7.66
N ASP A 470 2.82 -25.77 8.13
CA ASP A 470 2.70 -25.44 9.55
C ASP A 470 1.32 -25.85 10.09
N PRO A 471 1.22 -26.93 10.89
CA PRO A 471 -0.07 -27.43 11.32
C PRO A 471 -0.81 -26.47 12.26
N SER A 472 -0.13 -25.48 12.84
CA SER A 472 -0.79 -24.47 13.69
C SER A 472 -1.70 -23.51 12.92
N LYS A 473 -1.54 -23.43 11.60
CA LYS A 473 -2.36 -22.61 10.70
C LYS A 473 -3.48 -23.39 10.02
N TRP A 474 -3.53 -24.70 10.24
CA TRP A 474 -4.51 -25.58 9.62
C TRP A 474 -5.88 -25.46 10.28
N THR A 475 -6.91 -25.87 9.55
CA THR A 475 -8.27 -25.97 10.09
C THR A 475 -8.37 -27.20 11.01
N HIS A 476 -8.63 -26.98 12.29
CA HIS A 476 -8.82 -28.04 13.29
C HIS A 476 -10.28 -28.14 13.74
N ASN A 477 -10.93 -29.25 13.42
CA ASN A 477 -12.30 -29.52 13.84
C ASN A 477 -12.35 -30.65 14.87
N LEU A 478 -12.52 -30.29 16.14
CA LEU A 478 -12.61 -31.24 17.24
C LEU A 478 -13.91 -32.05 17.22
N SER A 479 -15.00 -31.48 16.71
CA SER A 479 -16.31 -32.15 16.68
C SER A 479 -16.35 -33.31 15.66
N THR A 480 -15.62 -33.16 14.54
CA THR A 480 -15.44 -34.22 13.55
C THR A 480 -14.14 -35.01 13.76
N SER A 481 -13.34 -34.67 14.79
CA SER A 481 -12.06 -35.31 15.13
C SER A 481 -11.06 -35.31 13.97
N GLN A 482 -10.96 -34.19 13.26
CA GLN A 482 -10.15 -34.06 12.05
C GLN A 482 -9.43 -32.72 11.96
N SER A 483 -8.21 -32.73 11.42
CA SER A 483 -7.50 -31.56 10.93
C SER A 483 -7.37 -31.65 9.41
N ILE A 484 -7.41 -30.53 8.70
CA ILE A 484 -7.30 -30.50 7.24
C ILE A 484 -5.98 -29.82 6.87
N GLY A 485 -5.16 -30.50 6.07
CA GLY A 485 -3.91 -29.93 5.54
C GLY A 485 -4.16 -28.77 4.58
N GLN A 486 -3.12 -27.98 4.32
CA GLN A 486 -3.21 -26.82 3.44
C GLN A 486 -2.25 -26.91 2.24
N GLU A 487 -2.62 -26.26 1.16
CA GLU A 487 -1.82 -26.05 -0.04
C GLU A 487 -2.00 -24.61 -0.54
N ARG A 488 -1.13 -24.17 -1.45
CA ARG A 488 -1.30 -22.92 -2.19
C ARG A 488 -1.18 -23.20 -3.68
N PHE A 489 -1.86 -22.39 -4.49
CA PHE A 489 -1.68 -22.41 -5.93
C PHE A 489 -0.59 -21.43 -6.35
N TYR A 490 0.17 -21.77 -7.37
CA TYR A 490 1.23 -20.95 -7.95
C TYR A 490 1.37 -21.23 -9.45
N TYR A 491 2.07 -20.35 -10.15
CA TYR A 491 2.53 -20.60 -11.52
C TYR A 491 4.04 -20.33 -11.62
N LEU A 492 4.69 -20.87 -12.66
CA LEU A 492 6.13 -20.68 -12.88
C LEU A 492 6.42 -19.49 -13.80
N LEU A 493 7.10 -18.49 -13.25
CA LEU A 493 7.62 -17.33 -13.99
C LEU A 493 9.15 -17.30 -13.85
N ASP A 494 9.87 -17.45 -14.97
CA ASP A 494 11.34 -17.46 -15.01
C ASP A 494 11.99 -18.43 -14.02
N GLY A 495 11.36 -19.59 -13.82
CA GLY A 495 11.81 -20.63 -12.88
C GLY A 495 11.51 -20.34 -11.40
N LYS A 496 10.86 -19.22 -11.08
CA LYS A 496 10.37 -18.88 -9.73
C LYS A 496 8.87 -19.20 -9.62
N GLN A 497 8.46 -19.60 -8.42
CA GLN A 497 7.05 -19.83 -8.08
C GLN A 497 6.41 -18.49 -7.71
N GLU A 498 5.44 -18.03 -8.49
CA GLU A 498 4.63 -16.85 -8.19
C GLU A 498 3.30 -17.32 -7.59
N PRO A 499 2.96 -16.92 -6.35
CA PRO A 499 1.74 -17.39 -5.69
C PRO A 499 0.49 -16.82 -6.37
N VAL A 500 -0.50 -17.68 -6.57
CA VAL A 500 -1.86 -17.33 -7.04
C VAL A 500 -2.80 -17.14 -5.87
N THR A 501 -2.62 -17.92 -4.80
CA THR A 501 -3.42 -17.82 -3.58
C THR A 501 -2.55 -17.90 -2.32
N GLU A 502 -3.14 -17.44 -1.23
CA GLU A 502 -2.72 -17.84 0.11
C GLU A 502 -2.92 -19.35 0.34
N CYS A 503 -2.40 -19.84 1.48
CA CYS A 503 -2.64 -21.21 1.91
C CYS A 503 -4.13 -21.45 2.14
N GLN A 504 -4.65 -22.51 1.54
CA GLN A 504 -6.04 -22.95 1.59
C GLN A 504 -6.12 -24.45 1.84
N ASP A 505 -7.25 -24.92 2.37
CA ASP A 505 -7.45 -26.34 2.67
C ASP A 505 -7.33 -27.21 1.41
N ASN A 506 -6.49 -28.25 1.48
CA ASN A 506 -6.23 -29.17 0.35
C ASN A 506 -7.04 -30.47 0.41
N GLY A 507 -7.92 -30.59 1.41
CA GLY A 507 -8.76 -31.77 1.63
C GLY A 507 -8.04 -33.01 2.19
N VAL A 508 -6.73 -32.96 2.44
CA VAL A 508 -6.00 -34.05 3.10
C VAL A 508 -6.37 -34.06 4.59
N ILE A 509 -7.00 -35.14 5.04
CA ILE A 509 -7.51 -35.27 6.41
C ILE A 509 -6.50 -35.98 7.31
N TYR A 510 -6.22 -35.36 8.46
CA TYR A 510 -5.45 -35.93 9.55
C TYR A 510 -6.39 -36.22 10.73
N SER A 511 -6.58 -37.50 11.04
CA SER A 511 -7.44 -37.95 12.14
C SER A 511 -6.83 -37.57 13.49
N HIS A 512 -7.67 -37.04 14.38
CA HIS A 512 -7.28 -36.73 15.76
C HIS A 512 -7.10 -38.02 16.57
N GLN A 513 -5.99 -38.09 17.30
CA GLN A 513 -5.72 -39.08 18.33
C GLN A 513 -5.84 -38.42 19.71
N GLN A 514 -6.16 -39.21 20.73
CA GLN A 514 -6.33 -38.72 22.11
C GLN A 514 -5.40 -39.46 23.05
N GLU A 515 -4.69 -38.71 23.88
CA GLU A 515 -3.83 -39.24 24.95
C GLU A 515 -4.36 -38.74 26.29
N LEU A 516 -4.63 -39.65 27.23
CA LEU A 516 -4.96 -39.30 28.61
C LEU A 516 -3.71 -38.74 29.28
N THR A 517 -3.76 -37.46 29.69
CA THR A 517 -2.62 -36.78 30.31
C THR A 517 -2.84 -36.47 31.78
N GLY A 518 -4.07 -36.57 32.28
CA GLY A 518 -4.36 -36.38 33.70
C GLY A 518 -5.84 -36.41 34.02
N TRP A 519 -6.16 -35.91 35.20
CA TRP A 519 -7.52 -35.84 35.73
C TRP A 519 -7.75 -34.48 36.40
N GLN A 520 -8.92 -33.90 36.18
CA GLN A 520 -9.40 -32.71 36.87
C GLN A 520 -10.38 -33.13 37.98
N PRO A 521 -9.96 -33.13 39.26
CA PRO A 521 -10.80 -33.56 40.36
C PRO A 521 -11.88 -32.53 40.72
N HIS A 522 -13.09 -33.01 40.99
CA HIS A 522 -14.21 -32.29 41.57
C HIS A 522 -14.60 -32.98 42.90
N ASP A 523 -13.79 -32.73 43.93
CA ASP A 523 -13.86 -33.45 45.21
C ASP A 523 -15.22 -33.37 45.90
N VAL A 524 -15.86 -32.18 45.90
CA VAL A 524 -17.16 -31.97 46.56
C VAL A 524 -18.27 -32.82 45.94
N GLN A 525 -18.21 -33.02 44.62
CA GLN A 525 -19.18 -33.82 43.88
C GLN A 525 -18.72 -35.27 43.66
N LEU A 526 -17.54 -35.63 44.17
CA LEU A 526 -16.95 -36.97 44.11
C LEU A 526 -16.82 -37.51 42.68
N PHE A 527 -16.40 -36.68 41.72
CA PHE A 527 -16.06 -37.12 40.37
C PHE A 527 -14.81 -36.41 39.83
N ALA A 528 -14.27 -36.89 38.71
CA ALA A 528 -13.25 -36.20 37.95
C ALA A 528 -13.56 -36.25 36.45
N TYR A 529 -13.13 -35.22 35.72
CA TYR A 529 -13.02 -35.26 34.27
C TYR A 529 -11.63 -35.75 33.87
N ARG A 530 -11.56 -36.50 32.77
CA ARG A 530 -10.27 -36.80 32.15
C ARG A 530 -9.72 -35.56 31.48
N LEU A 531 -8.41 -35.35 31.59
CA LEU A 531 -7.69 -34.36 30.80
C LEU A 531 -6.99 -35.09 29.66
N VAL A 532 -7.31 -34.71 28.43
CA VAL A 532 -6.76 -35.34 27.23
C VAL A 532 -5.99 -34.33 26.39
N THR A 533 -4.94 -34.82 25.75
CA THR A 533 -4.23 -34.12 24.68
C THR A 533 -4.71 -34.68 23.36
N VAL A 534 -5.20 -33.80 22.49
CA VAL A 534 -5.61 -34.14 21.13
C VAL A 534 -4.45 -33.82 20.20
N TYR A 535 -4.03 -34.79 19.39
CA TYR A 535 -2.89 -34.63 18.50
C TYR A 535 -3.13 -35.29 17.14
N ILE A 536 -2.33 -34.90 16.17
CA ILE A 536 -2.25 -35.52 14.84
C ILE A 536 -0.83 -36.00 14.58
N GLU A 537 -0.71 -37.06 13.78
CA GLU A 537 0.56 -37.66 13.38
C GLU A 537 0.72 -37.65 11.86
N GLY A 538 1.95 -37.88 11.38
CA GLY A 538 2.25 -37.86 9.94
C GLY A 538 2.34 -36.44 9.36
N VAL A 539 2.53 -35.45 10.23
CA VAL A 539 2.68 -34.05 9.87
C VAL A 539 4.17 -33.65 9.81
N PRO A 540 4.56 -32.69 8.95
CA PRO A 540 5.94 -32.26 8.74
C PRO A 540 6.51 -31.41 9.91
N THR A 541 6.50 -31.97 11.11
CA THR A 541 7.15 -31.43 12.31
C THR A 541 8.37 -32.28 12.66
N VAL A 542 9.29 -31.77 13.49
CA VAL A 542 10.51 -32.50 13.90
C VAL A 542 10.20 -33.87 14.53
N THR A 543 9.08 -33.96 15.25
CA THR A 543 8.63 -35.19 15.92
C THR A 543 7.64 -36.01 15.09
N GLY A 544 7.17 -35.49 13.95
CA GLY A 544 6.06 -36.09 13.19
C GLY A 544 4.69 -35.96 13.86
N ARG A 545 4.59 -35.23 14.98
CA ARG A 545 3.40 -35.08 15.82
C ARG A 545 3.12 -33.60 16.12
N TYR A 546 1.85 -33.21 16.01
CA TYR A 546 1.38 -31.88 16.42
C TYR A 546 0.22 -32.01 17.41
N ASN A 547 0.33 -31.32 18.57
CA ASN A 547 -0.73 -31.28 19.57
C ASN A 547 -1.70 -30.14 19.25
N VAL A 548 -2.93 -30.49 18.87
CA VAL A 548 -4.03 -29.56 18.58
C VAL A 548 -4.58 -28.94 19.87
N LEU A 549 -4.73 -29.76 20.91
CA LEU A 549 -5.10 -29.34 22.27
C LEU A 549 -4.25 -30.10 23.27
N THR A 550 -3.87 -29.46 24.38
CA THR A 550 -3.03 -30.09 25.41
C THR A 550 -3.73 -30.09 26.77
N SER A 551 -3.88 -31.28 27.36
CA SER A 551 -4.39 -31.49 28.73
C SER A 551 -5.67 -30.72 29.06
N GLN A 552 -6.70 -30.86 28.23
CA GLN A 552 -8.00 -30.24 28.46
C GLN A 552 -9.13 -31.27 28.59
N VAL A 553 -10.23 -30.88 29.22
CA VAL A 553 -11.49 -31.64 29.21
C VAL A 553 -12.18 -31.39 27.87
N LEU A 554 -12.52 -32.45 27.13
CA LEU A 554 -13.22 -32.26 25.86
C LEU A 554 -14.72 -32.01 26.06
N PRO A 555 -15.37 -31.26 25.16
CA PRO A 555 -16.81 -31.11 25.17
C PRO A 555 -17.51 -32.47 25.15
N GLY A 556 -18.39 -32.72 26.13
CA GLY A 556 -19.14 -33.96 26.26
C GLY A 556 -18.40 -35.10 26.98
N ASP A 557 -17.18 -34.88 27.49
CA ASP A 557 -16.50 -35.88 28.29
C ASP A 557 -17.34 -36.28 29.52
N PRO A 558 -17.45 -37.59 29.82
CA PRO A 558 -18.26 -38.07 30.94
C PRO A 558 -17.59 -37.74 32.29
N GLN A 559 -18.43 -37.48 33.29
CA GLN A 559 -17.99 -37.44 34.69
C GLN A 559 -17.63 -38.85 35.15
N ILE A 560 -16.39 -39.05 35.61
CA ILE A 560 -15.95 -40.33 36.15
C ILE A 560 -16.05 -40.26 37.68
N PRO A 561 -16.96 -41.05 38.30
CA PRO A 561 -17.18 -40.99 39.74
C PRO A 561 -15.97 -41.54 40.50
N TYR A 562 -15.78 -41.09 41.73
CA TYR A 562 -14.81 -41.66 42.65
C TYR A 562 -15.29 -43.02 43.16
N THR A 563 -14.34 -43.90 43.45
CA THR A 563 -14.65 -45.23 44.00
C THR A 563 -14.61 -45.14 45.53
N TYR A 564 -15.75 -45.38 46.18
CA TYR A 564 -15.80 -45.47 47.64
C TYR A 564 -14.97 -46.65 48.15
N VAL A 565 -14.06 -46.40 49.09
CA VAL A 565 -13.16 -47.42 49.67
C VAL A 565 -13.69 -47.91 51.01
N GLY A 566 -14.22 -47.01 51.84
CA GLY A 566 -14.73 -47.33 53.18
C GLY A 566 -14.67 -46.14 54.13
N VAL A 567 -15.14 -46.38 55.35
CA VAL A 567 -15.17 -45.40 56.45
C VAL A 567 -14.30 -45.89 57.61
N GLY A 568 -13.59 -44.98 58.27
CA GLY A 568 -12.81 -45.31 59.46
C GLY A 568 -12.13 -44.09 60.09
N PRO A 569 -11.55 -44.27 61.29
CA PRO A 569 -10.93 -43.17 62.02
C PRO A 569 -9.61 -42.72 61.37
N ALA A 570 -9.42 -41.42 61.20
CA ALA A 570 -8.16 -40.81 60.76
C ALA A 570 -7.76 -39.66 61.69
N THR A 571 -6.46 -39.52 61.95
CA THR A 571 -5.92 -38.41 62.75
C THR A 571 -6.18 -37.07 62.05
N ASN A 572 -6.77 -36.11 62.77
CA ASN A 572 -7.07 -34.77 62.25
C ASN A 572 -5.87 -33.80 62.39
N GLY A 573 -4.82 -34.23 63.10
CA GLY A 573 -3.59 -33.47 63.30
C GLY A 573 -3.55 -32.69 64.62
N GLU A 574 -4.66 -32.66 65.36
CA GLU A 574 -4.71 -32.06 66.69
C GLU A 574 -4.24 -33.08 67.75
N THR A 575 -3.49 -32.58 68.73
CA THR A 575 -2.96 -33.37 69.84
C THR A 575 -3.31 -32.66 71.14
N PHE A 576 -3.80 -33.41 72.12
CA PHE A 576 -4.02 -32.90 73.47
C PHE A 576 -3.45 -33.86 74.52
N TYR A 577 -3.37 -33.37 75.76
CA TYR A 577 -2.82 -34.11 76.88
C TYR A 577 -3.79 -34.11 78.06
N GLU A 578 -3.90 -35.26 78.74
CA GLU A 578 -4.48 -35.35 80.07
C GLU A 578 -3.40 -35.77 81.06
N GLY A 579 -2.89 -34.79 81.82
CA GLY A 579 -1.71 -34.96 82.65
C GLY A 579 -0.49 -35.36 81.80
N CYS A 580 -0.07 -36.61 81.94
CA CYS A 580 1.06 -37.18 81.21
C CYS A 580 0.66 -38.00 79.98
N THR A 581 -0.63 -38.28 79.78
CA THR A 581 -1.09 -39.11 78.66
C THR A 581 -1.32 -38.25 77.44
N ARG A 582 -0.74 -38.63 76.30
CA ARG A 582 -0.99 -37.97 75.02
C ARG A 582 -2.14 -38.63 74.26
N PHE A 583 -2.98 -37.80 73.66
CA PHE A 583 -4.03 -38.20 72.74
C PHE A 583 -3.86 -37.45 71.42
N ASP A 584 -3.95 -38.17 70.30
CA ASP A 584 -4.14 -37.54 68.99
C ASP A 584 -5.63 -37.60 68.64
N GLU A 585 -6.22 -36.46 68.32
CA GLU A 585 -7.62 -36.39 67.91
C GLU A 585 -7.82 -37.08 66.56
N ARG A 586 -9.03 -37.66 66.40
CA ARG A 586 -9.40 -38.39 65.19
C ARG A 586 -10.82 -38.05 64.81
N ASP A 587 -11.03 -37.98 63.51
CA ASP A 587 -12.35 -37.88 62.90
C ASP A 587 -12.69 -39.20 62.20
N GLU A 588 -13.97 -39.52 62.12
CA GLU A 588 -14.46 -40.57 61.24
C GLU A 588 -14.52 -40.02 59.82
N VAL A 589 -13.76 -40.63 58.90
CA VAL A 589 -13.64 -40.16 57.52
C VAL A 589 -14.06 -41.23 56.53
N GLU A 590 -14.84 -40.83 55.53
CA GLU A 590 -15.05 -41.62 54.32
C GLU A 590 -13.86 -41.43 53.37
N THR A 591 -13.31 -42.53 52.89
CA THR A 591 -12.20 -42.52 51.94
C THR A 591 -12.68 -42.91 50.55
N TYR A 592 -12.37 -42.07 49.58
CA TYR A 592 -12.67 -42.25 48.17
C TYR A 592 -11.37 -42.36 47.37
N LYS A 593 -11.34 -43.27 46.41
CA LYS A 593 -10.24 -43.41 45.44
C LYS A 593 -10.59 -42.61 44.19
N ARG A 594 -9.77 -41.62 43.84
CA ARG A 594 -9.88 -40.87 42.60
C ARG A 594 -9.45 -41.74 41.41
N PRO A 595 -9.85 -41.41 40.16
CA PRO A 595 -9.45 -42.16 38.97
C PRO A 595 -7.93 -42.20 38.68
N ASP A 596 -7.18 -41.21 39.18
CA ASP A 596 -5.70 -41.19 39.12
C ASP A 596 -5.02 -42.11 40.16
N GLY A 597 -5.80 -42.76 41.02
CA GLY A 597 -5.33 -43.64 42.07
C GLY A 597 -5.05 -42.96 43.42
N SER A 598 -5.08 -41.63 43.47
CA SER A 598 -4.97 -40.86 44.72
C SER A 598 -6.22 -41.02 45.59
N SER A 599 -6.14 -40.61 46.86
CA SER A 599 -7.25 -40.75 47.82
C SER A 599 -7.75 -39.38 48.27
N HIS A 600 -9.07 -39.23 48.32
CA HIS A 600 -9.77 -38.09 48.90
C HIS A 600 -10.51 -38.55 50.16
N LYS A 601 -10.44 -37.74 51.23
CA LYS A 601 -11.07 -38.06 52.53
C LYS A 601 -12.08 -36.97 52.87
N VAL A 602 -13.27 -37.39 53.27
CA VAL A 602 -14.36 -36.52 53.70
C VAL A 602 -14.68 -36.84 55.16
N ILE A 603 -14.68 -35.82 56.03
CA ILE A 603 -15.05 -35.97 57.43
C ILE A 603 -16.57 -36.20 57.50
N VAL A 604 -16.98 -37.28 58.16
CA VAL A 604 -18.39 -37.67 58.32
C VAL A 604 -18.85 -37.74 59.77
N GLY A 605 -17.92 -37.65 60.73
CA GLY A 605 -18.24 -37.58 62.15
C GLY A 605 -17.00 -37.54 63.03
N ASP A 606 -17.20 -37.59 64.34
CA ASP A 606 -16.14 -37.61 65.33
C ASP A 606 -15.70 -39.05 65.62
N ALA A 607 -14.40 -39.29 65.84
CA ALA A 607 -13.88 -40.58 66.28
C ALA A 607 -13.21 -40.48 67.67
N LEU A 608 -13.13 -41.61 68.36
CA LEU A 608 -12.44 -41.65 69.65
C LEU A 608 -10.96 -41.27 69.48
N PRO A 609 -10.42 -40.35 70.31
CA PRO A 609 -9.00 -40.00 70.26
C PRO A 609 -8.09 -41.22 70.40
N LEU A 610 -6.94 -41.19 69.71
CA LEU A 610 -5.94 -42.24 69.79
C LEU A 610 -5.05 -42.01 71.02
N ASN A 611 -5.15 -42.89 72.02
CA ASN A 611 -4.28 -42.84 73.20
C ASN A 611 -2.86 -43.34 72.86
N LEU A 612 -1.86 -42.48 73.04
CA LEU A 612 -0.45 -42.75 72.78
C LEU A 612 0.37 -43.00 74.05
N GLY A 613 -0.29 -43.15 75.20
CA GLY A 613 0.29 -43.49 76.49
C GLY A 613 1.00 -42.32 77.20
N ASN A 614 1.70 -42.66 78.27
CA ASN A 614 2.42 -41.72 79.13
C ASN A 614 3.68 -41.17 78.43
N LYS A 615 3.79 -39.84 78.36
CA LYS A 615 4.89 -39.08 77.74
C LYS A 615 5.67 -38.21 78.73
N CYS A 616 5.52 -38.45 80.03
CA CYS A 616 6.30 -37.78 81.06
C CYS A 616 7.59 -38.54 81.39
N ILE A 617 8.63 -37.77 81.69
CA ILE A 617 9.89 -38.26 82.27
C ILE A 617 10.13 -37.57 83.61
N ALA A 618 10.78 -38.27 84.54
CA ALA A 618 11.23 -37.68 85.78
C ALA A 618 12.67 -37.19 85.61
N ASN A 619 12.87 -35.88 85.81
CA ASN A 619 14.19 -35.26 85.85
C ASN A 619 14.60 -35.00 87.30
N PHE A 620 15.90 -35.11 87.56
CA PHE A 620 16.47 -34.99 88.88
C PHE A 620 17.64 -34.02 88.85
N ASP A 621 17.46 -32.88 89.52
CA ASP A 621 18.49 -31.86 89.67
C ASP A 621 19.02 -31.86 91.10
N TRP A 622 20.31 -31.58 91.24
CA TRP A 622 20.97 -31.53 92.54
C TRP A 622 21.64 -30.18 92.75
N ALA A 623 21.31 -29.51 93.85
CA ALA A 623 21.98 -28.29 94.26
C ALA A 623 23.45 -28.56 94.60
N THR A 624 24.28 -27.52 94.52
CA THR A 624 25.69 -27.60 94.92
C THR A 624 25.80 -28.12 96.36
N PRO A 625 26.64 -29.13 96.65
CA PRO A 625 26.83 -29.62 98.00
C PRO A 625 27.29 -28.51 98.95
N THR A 626 26.68 -28.46 100.13
CA THR A 626 27.01 -27.54 101.21
C THR A 626 27.64 -28.30 102.37
N ASN A 627 28.65 -27.67 102.98
CA ASN A 627 29.46 -28.26 104.03
C ASN A 627 29.14 -27.56 105.35
N SER A 628 28.85 -28.34 106.40
CA SER A 628 28.68 -27.82 107.76
C SER A 628 29.38 -28.73 108.75
N SER A 629 29.92 -28.18 109.84
CA SER A 629 30.63 -28.96 110.84
C SER A 629 30.12 -28.67 112.23
N TRP A 630 30.22 -29.67 113.09
CA TRP A 630 29.94 -29.59 114.51
C TRP A 630 31.24 -29.91 115.25
N THR A 631 31.69 -28.99 116.12
CA THR A 631 32.98 -29.10 116.81
C THR A 631 32.85 -29.12 118.34
N ALA A 632 33.62 -30.00 118.99
CA ALA A 632 33.76 -30.15 120.45
C ALA A 632 35.07 -29.52 120.99
N PRO A 633 35.22 -29.27 122.31
CA PRO A 633 34.25 -29.54 123.37
C PRO A 633 33.25 -28.38 123.53
N GLN A 634 31.97 -28.69 123.35
CA GLN A 634 30.90 -27.94 124.01
C GLN A 634 30.63 -28.69 125.31
N ASN A 635 30.52 -28.02 126.46
CA ASN A 635 30.36 -28.64 127.80
C ASN A 635 29.04 -29.43 127.96
N HIS A 636 28.83 -30.46 127.13
CA HIS A 636 27.60 -31.23 127.01
C HIS A 636 27.93 -32.70 126.68
N THR A 637 27.34 -33.61 127.46
CA THR A 637 27.19 -35.03 127.11
C THR A 637 26.01 -35.19 126.14
N GLY A 638 26.23 -35.69 124.91
CA GLY A 638 25.14 -36.05 123.96
C GLY A 638 25.02 -35.23 122.66
N GLY A 639 26.13 -34.97 121.94
CA GLY A 639 26.08 -34.24 120.65
C GLY A 639 25.49 -35.06 119.47
N PRO A 640 25.11 -34.42 118.34
CA PRO A 640 24.52 -35.05 117.14
C PRO A 640 25.49 -36.01 116.40
N CYS A 641 26.69 -36.16 116.95
CA CYS A 641 27.84 -36.85 116.41
C CYS A 641 28.21 -38.12 117.18
N GLY A 642 27.42 -38.47 118.19
CA GLY A 642 27.81 -39.43 119.20
C GLY A 642 28.85 -38.86 120.18
N ASN A 643 29.30 -39.72 121.09
CA ASN A 643 30.25 -39.34 122.13
C ASN A 643 31.49 -40.26 122.09
N GLY A 644 32.64 -39.68 122.42
CA GLY A 644 33.89 -40.35 122.73
C GLY A 644 34.14 -40.33 124.24
N SER A 645 34.96 -41.26 124.72
CA SER A 645 35.33 -41.35 126.14
C SER A 645 36.83 -41.57 126.30
N GLY A 646 37.44 -40.94 127.30
CA GLY A 646 38.84 -41.17 127.67
C GLY A 646 39.02 -41.16 129.18
N THR A 647 40.13 -41.72 129.70
CA THR A 647 40.43 -41.72 131.14
C THR A 647 41.51 -40.69 131.47
N THR A 648 41.37 -40.01 132.61
CA THR A 648 42.35 -39.05 133.15
C THR A 648 42.64 -39.33 134.62
N THR A 649 43.90 -39.22 135.02
CA THR A 649 44.35 -39.35 136.41
C THR A 649 44.23 -38.00 137.11
N VAL A 650 43.63 -37.97 138.30
CA VAL A 650 43.46 -36.76 139.11
C VAL A 650 43.98 -37.02 140.53
N LYS A 651 44.64 -36.02 141.13
CA LYS A 651 45.06 -36.09 142.54
C LYS A 651 43.89 -35.71 143.45
N VAL A 652 43.55 -36.57 144.40
CA VAL A 652 42.42 -36.39 145.33
C VAL A 652 42.96 -36.25 146.76
N GLY A 653 42.59 -35.17 147.46
CA GLY A 653 42.85 -35.02 148.91
C GLY A 653 43.99 -34.09 149.36
N GLY A 654 44.36 -33.07 148.59
CA GLY A 654 45.36 -32.07 149.03
C GLY A 654 46.81 -32.57 148.97
N SER A 655 47.71 -31.94 149.72
CA SER A 655 49.17 -32.15 149.65
C SER A 655 49.58 -33.62 149.79
N ASP A 656 48.92 -34.35 150.70
CA ASP A 656 49.18 -35.77 151.03
C ASP A 656 48.21 -36.74 150.33
N GLY A 657 47.47 -36.26 149.33
CA GLY A 657 46.46 -37.04 148.59
C GLY A 657 47.03 -38.11 147.65
N TYR A 658 46.18 -39.08 147.27
CA TYR A 658 46.49 -40.14 146.29
C TYR A 658 45.92 -39.82 144.90
N TYR A 659 46.40 -40.51 143.86
CA TYR A 659 45.93 -40.33 142.48
C TYR A 659 44.89 -41.40 142.11
N GLU A 660 43.77 -41.00 141.50
CA GLU A 660 42.74 -41.91 140.96
C GLU A 660 42.44 -41.62 139.48
N ASN A 661 42.03 -42.64 138.73
CA ASN A 661 41.65 -42.53 137.32
C ASN A 661 40.14 -42.30 137.18
N ARG A 662 39.73 -41.26 136.46
CA ARG A 662 38.32 -40.96 136.12
C ARG A 662 38.10 -40.95 134.62
N THR A 663 36.95 -41.45 134.15
CA THR A 663 36.55 -41.38 132.74
C THR A 663 35.83 -40.06 132.44
N VAL A 664 36.19 -39.41 131.35
CA VAL A 664 35.59 -38.20 130.81
C VAL A 664 34.91 -38.56 129.50
N TYR A 665 33.65 -38.15 129.33
CA TYR A 665 32.89 -38.27 128.10
C TYR A 665 32.83 -36.91 127.40
N ASN A 666 33.07 -36.90 126.10
CA ASN A 666 32.93 -35.71 125.27
C ASN A 666 32.23 -36.05 123.96
N SER A 667 31.49 -35.09 123.44
CA SER A 667 30.84 -35.19 122.14
C SER A 667 31.87 -35.23 121.01
N ASN A 668 31.62 -36.06 120.00
CA ASN A 668 32.50 -36.23 118.83
C ASN A 668 32.34 -35.06 117.86
N HIS A 669 33.39 -34.68 117.14
CA HIS A 669 33.24 -33.78 115.99
C HIS A 669 32.46 -34.46 114.86
N CYS A 670 31.72 -33.72 114.04
CA CYS A 670 31.32 -34.23 112.72
C CYS A 670 31.45 -33.18 111.65
N ASN A 671 31.62 -33.68 110.43
CA ASN A 671 31.43 -32.92 109.22
C ASN A 671 30.27 -33.52 108.42
N TYR A 672 29.39 -32.64 107.95
CA TYR A 672 28.23 -32.95 107.13
C TYR A 672 28.43 -32.38 105.74
N THR A 673 28.07 -33.16 104.74
CA THR A 673 27.88 -32.66 103.38
C THR A 673 26.43 -32.89 102.99
N SER A 674 25.72 -31.83 102.65
CA SER A 674 24.30 -31.89 102.28
C SER A 674 24.05 -31.32 100.89
N SER A 675 23.18 -31.95 100.11
CA SER A 675 22.70 -31.42 98.84
C SER A 675 21.18 -31.61 98.76
N VAL A 676 20.49 -30.63 98.18
CA VAL A 676 19.05 -30.71 97.91
C VAL A 676 18.88 -31.34 96.54
N GLY A 677 18.22 -32.49 96.49
CA GLY A 677 17.72 -33.06 95.24
C GLY A 677 16.33 -32.49 94.95
N THR A 678 16.05 -32.19 93.69
CA THR A 678 14.73 -31.77 93.20
C THR A 678 14.31 -32.69 92.09
N ARG A 679 13.13 -33.32 92.23
CA ARG A 679 12.46 -34.10 91.20
C ARG A 679 11.42 -33.25 90.50
N THR A 680 11.50 -33.16 89.19
CA THR A 680 10.49 -32.56 88.33
C THR A 680 9.96 -33.59 87.35
N THR A 681 8.64 -33.65 87.19
CA THR A 681 8.02 -34.43 86.11
C THR A 681 7.83 -33.51 84.91
N VAL A 682 8.44 -33.87 83.79
CA VAL A 682 8.41 -33.06 82.57
C VAL A 682 7.75 -33.87 81.46
N ARG A 683 6.74 -33.30 80.80
CA ARG A 683 6.08 -33.90 79.64
C ARG A 683 6.90 -33.67 78.36
N GLU A 684 6.67 -34.44 77.30
CA GLU A 684 7.48 -34.40 76.07
C GLU A 684 7.51 -33.03 75.35
N ASP A 685 6.53 -32.17 75.60
CA ASP A 685 6.46 -30.78 75.12
C ASP A 685 7.20 -29.77 76.01
N GLY A 686 7.81 -30.23 77.12
CA GLY A 686 8.52 -29.41 78.10
C GLY A 686 7.66 -28.88 79.24
N GLU A 687 6.35 -29.18 79.27
CA GLU A 687 5.48 -28.75 80.38
C GLU A 687 5.84 -29.45 81.68
N LEU A 688 5.94 -28.68 82.78
CA LEU A 688 6.12 -29.22 84.12
C LEU A 688 4.77 -29.71 84.66
N ILE A 689 4.70 -31.00 84.99
CA ILE A 689 3.49 -31.62 85.50
C ILE A 689 3.57 -31.72 87.03
N GLY A 690 2.74 -30.92 87.70
CA GLY A 690 2.69 -30.83 89.15
C GLY A 690 3.84 -30.00 89.76
N GLU A 691 3.86 -29.93 91.08
CA GLU A 691 4.87 -29.17 91.82
C GLU A 691 6.18 -29.95 91.97
N PRO A 692 7.36 -29.34 91.74
CA PRO A 692 8.66 -29.94 92.00
C PRO A 692 8.77 -30.46 93.44
N GLN A 693 9.28 -31.68 93.61
CA GLN A 693 9.51 -32.26 94.93
C GLN A 693 10.98 -32.08 95.31
N SER A 694 11.27 -31.42 96.43
CA SER A 694 12.64 -31.24 96.91
C SER A 694 12.87 -31.91 98.26
N ASN A 695 13.99 -32.63 98.40
CA ASN A 695 14.42 -33.27 99.65
C ASN A 695 15.92 -33.06 99.87
N THR A 696 16.34 -32.97 101.14
CA THR A 696 17.75 -32.80 101.51
C THR A 696 18.41 -34.14 101.79
N CYS A 697 19.50 -34.45 101.10
CA CYS A 697 20.33 -35.63 101.33
C CYS A 697 21.58 -35.20 102.11
N THR A 698 21.85 -35.83 103.26
CA THR A 698 22.99 -35.49 104.12
C THR A 698 23.86 -36.71 104.39
N THR A 699 25.18 -36.56 104.18
CA THR A 699 26.20 -37.52 104.62
C THR A 699 26.98 -36.98 105.80
N LEU A 700 27.26 -37.83 106.78
CA LEU A 700 27.95 -37.50 108.02
C LEU A 700 29.25 -38.33 108.15
N ALA A 701 30.31 -37.66 108.58
CA ALA A 701 31.52 -38.30 109.10
C ALA A 701 31.78 -37.80 110.52
N ALA A 702 31.80 -38.71 111.51
CA ALA A 702 32.03 -38.39 112.92
C ALA A 702 33.46 -38.78 113.36
N GLN A 703 34.05 -37.99 114.27
CA GLN A 703 35.40 -38.19 114.82
C GLN A 703 35.40 -37.98 116.34
N SER A 704 36.12 -38.82 117.08
CA SER A 704 36.36 -38.57 118.51
C SER A 704 37.04 -37.23 118.76
N SER A 705 36.47 -36.41 119.66
CA SER A 705 37.06 -35.15 120.12
C SER A 705 38.15 -35.34 121.18
N VAL A 706 38.26 -36.56 121.70
CA VAL A 706 39.21 -36.93 122.73
C VAL A 706 40.07 -38.10 122.28
N HIS A 707 41.36 -38.00 122.60
CA HIS A 707 42.32 -39.09 122.45
C HIS A 707 43.03 -39.31 123.79
N GLN A 708 43.10 -40.57 124.22
CA GLN A 708 43.76 -40.93 125.48
C GLN A 708 45.27 -41.08 125.29
N LYS A 709 46.05 -40.61 126.27
CA LYS A 709 47.50 -40.88 126.35
C LYS A 709 47.86 -41.35 127.76
N GLN A 710 48.92 -42.14 127.85
CA GLN A 710 49.44 -42.69 129.09
C GLN A 710 50.96 -42.48 129.13
N SER A 711 51.49 -42.03 130.27
CA SER A 711 52.92 -42.07 130.57
C SER A 711 53.12 -42.53 132.01
N GLY A 712 53.87 -43.62 132.17
CA GLY A 712 53.93 -44.34 133.43
C GLY A 712 52.54 -44.81 133.87
N TRP A 713 52.17 -44.47 135.11
CA TRP A 713 50.88 -44.83 135.71
C TRP A 713 49.80 -43.75 135.56
N GLU A 714 50.13 -42.61 134.96
CA GLU A 714 49.19 -41.51 134.75
C GLU A 714 48.59 -41.55 133.33
N TYR A 715 47.28 -41.38 133.27
CA TYR A 715 46.51 -41.16 132.06
C TYR A 715 46.14 -39.69 131.95
N TRP A 716 46.15 -39.15 130.74
CA TRP A 716 45.50 -37.89 130.47
C TRP A 716 44.73 -37.97 129.16
N THR A 717 43.67 -37.17 129.09
CA THR A 717 42.87 -37.02 127.88
C THR A 717 43.32 -35.76 127.15
N GLN A 718 43.70 -35.92 125.87
CA GLN A 718 44.00 -34.80 124.99
C GLN A 718 42.79 -34.49 124.13
N TYR A 719 42.37 -33.22 124.12
CA TYR A 719 41.34 -32.75 123.22
C TYR A 719 41.95 -32.52 121.84
N GLU A 720 41.38 -33.16 120.84
CA GLU A 720 41.78 -32.98 119.45
C GLU A 720 40.88 -31.94 118.78
N PRO A 721 41.42 -31.02 117.95
CA PRO A 721 40.60 -30.22 117.07
C PRO A 721 39.94 -31.10 116.01
N ASN A 722 38.86 -30.62 115.39
CA ASN A 722 38.28 -31.28 114.22
C ASN A 722 39.30 -31.28 113.08
N LYS A 723 39.75 -32.46 112.65
CA LYS A 723 40.83 -32.62 111.66
C LYS A 723 40.37 -33.27 110.36
N TYR A 724 39.11 -33.73 110.27
CA TYR A 724 38.64 -34.46 109.09
C TYR A 724 38.13 -33.52 108.00
N ASN A 725 38.17 -34.01 106.77
CA ASN A 725 37.52 -33.36 105.63
C ASN A 725 36.02 -33.67 105.63
N TYR A 726 35.24 -32.86 104.93
CA TYR A 726 33.82 -33.13 104.68
C TYR A 726 33.66 -34.42 103.84
N PRO A 727 32.70 -35.30 104.17
CA PRO A 727 32.50 -36.54 103.41
C PRO A 727 32.11 -36.24 101.96
N THR A 728 32.62 -37.00 101.00
CA THR A 728 32.26 -36.82 99.59
C THR A 728 30.77 -37.13 99.36
N HIS A 729 30.06 -36.25 98.67
CA HIS A 729 28.66 -36.44 98.30
C HIS A 729 28.55 -37.02 96.87
N SER A 730 28.85 -38.31 96.74
CA SER A 730 28.92 -39.01 95.45
C SER A 730 27.53 -39.32 94.87
N ASP A 731 27.49 -39.69 93.59
CA ASP A 731 26.24 -40.08 92.95
C ASP A 731 25.63 -41.37 93.56
N SER A 732 26.44 -42.23 94.18
CA SER A 732 25.94 -43.38 94.95
C SER A 732 25.15 -42.92 96.20
N VAL A 733 25.61 -41.87 96.89
CA VAL A 733 24.91 -41.28 98.02
C VAL A 733 23.59 -40.64 97.55
N LYS A 734 23.65 -39.85 96.48
CA LYS A 734 22.47 -39.23 95.86
C LYS A 734 21.44 -40.28 95.45
N SER A 735 21.89 -41.35 94.82
CA SER A 735 21.03 -42.45 94.37
C SER A 735 20.38 -43.20 95.54
N GLY A 736 21.14 -43.45 96.62
CA GLY A 736 20.60 -44.02 97.85
C GLY A 736 19.55 -43.12 98.51
N CYS A 737 19.78 -41.80 98.53
CA CYS A 737 18.80 -40.83 99.01
C CYS A 737 17.52 -40.80 98.17
N MET A 738 17.63 -40.80 96.83
CA MET A 738 16.46 -40.89 95.95
C MET A 738 15.64 -42.15 96.20
N GLY A 739 16.30 -43.29 96.48
CA GLY A 739 15.61 -44.52 96.82
C GLY A 739 14.88 -44.44 98.16
N ASN A 740 15.50 -43.82 99.16
CA ASN A 740 14.85 -43.58 100.44
C ASN A 740 13.64 -42.62 100.33
N TRP A 741 13.65 -41.70 99.36
CA TRP A 741 12.53 -40.80 99.09
C TRP A 741 11.43 -41.43 98.21
N GLY A 742 11.64 -42.64 97.68
CA GLY A 742 10.71 -43.28 96.75
C GLY A 742 10.65 -42.59 95.38
N TRP A 743 11.78 -42.04 94.92
CA TRP A 743 11.87 -41.33 93.64
C TRP A 743 12.26 -42.21 92.46
N TRP A 744 12.56 -43.49 92.70
CA TRP A 744 12.83 -44.50 91.65
C TRP A 744 11.55 -45.08 91.05
#